data_AF-A0A1F7PGJ2-F1
#
_entry.id   AF-A0A1F7PGJ2-F1
#
_cell.length_a   1.000
_cell.length_b   1.000
_cell.length_c   1.000
_cell.angle_alpha   90.00
_cell.angle_beta   90.00
_cell.angle_gamma   90.00
#
_symmetry.space_group_name_H-M   'P 1'
#
loop_
_entity.id
_entity.type
_entity.pdbx_description
1 polymer ?
#
loop_
_entity_poly.entity_id
_entity_poly.type
_entity_poly.pdbx_seq_one_letter_code
_entity_poly.pdbx_strand_id
1 'polypeptide(L)'
;LAHAEALLAAAQDDESRLEAEEHLELARVYAQYKTLMARLGPVDFGDQIVEALRLFRTRPHVLRRYQGRFRHILVDEFQDTNYAQNQVVELLAAAHRNLTVVADDDQCLPAGTPVETPVGPRPIETLQAGDPVLTAVGRGFLGTAQVSRVLRRERRARFLTLETERGHRVTVTDNHKMFCYVPRVAKSKTFTYVYLMERRDLGWRIGVTNDLSVRLCLERSADRIVGLRACATAAEARYLEALWSLQYGIPTLPFKPRKGMVVVGEYLDRLFHEVDTRKNAERLASDLGVDLNAHHFTLGAVHRGGRSRVKIIVTMCYRRHSPKGRGRLLKAAQILHGVALETSAPVIVERLRAAGVPLRKAKRGWLVRTTSASIREIGLKAEFLRELTEGVLEVRFDAGTANIQHRSALVMPAGNVLPGHSLPVVRRNRVVYDRVVRVSEEWRTEPVFDLEVDRTHNFVASGIVVHNSIYKWRGAALSNVMEFKEQYPDARDIVLTDNYRCPQDVLDAAYRLIQHNNPDRLEVKYGIAKKLRRALPADAPEGKGPAHLAYDTISSQADAVVDLIARERAAGRPYKDCAILVRANNDAEPFLRALNMRGIPWTFSGNAGLYGRPEIRLLIAFLRSVAHPDDSVSLHYLASSAIYQVPIVDLTKCSTYADRKHRWLFDVLRGIPVEVQVSEEGAAAIRRLMADLERYMELARESPTGELLYQFLLDSGEMTRYAKAPAELEQEVQNVSKFFNRVRDASRVLKYDNVREFVNHLDALIDAGDDPAVAEADTDTPAVHVLTLHKAKGLEWPVVFLVNCVQNKFPSIRRSEPIEMPAPLIKDTLPEGDFHLQEERRLFYVGMTRAKEALYLTSAEDMGGRRKWKVSQFVLEALDLPKDATRPFKARAIEELGRHAPPPAPLSPGLAPIPADEVLAVSHNQVDDYETCPLKYQYIHVLRIPLRQHHAIVYGSALHTAVEFYLRRRAAGNYTALEDFLRAFDDAWRNEGFLTREHEEQRKRAGAEALTRFYHEEEASGQKPTEVEREFGFSLGADRVRGRFDRVDETPEGTVIVDYKSSDVTEQKAADKRARESLQLKIYTLAQQAMTGRLPVRVELRFLESGLAGRHTPAGKDLVEAREAIEAAAAGIRARRFAPTPGYQACRYCAYNQICPSTATRE
;
A
#
# COMPACT_ATOMS: atom_id res chain seq x y z
N LEU A 1 -4.51 13.79 29.82
CA LEU A 1 -3.75 13.52 31.06
C LEU A 1 -4.44 12.44 31.89
N ALA A 2 -5.45 12.76 32.69
CA ALA A 2 -6.08 11.84 33.67
C ALA A 2 -6.43 10.43 33.15
N HIS A 3 -6.88 10.29 31.89
CA HIS A 3 -7.12 8.98 31.28
C HIS A 3 -5.83 8.16 31.08
N ALA A 4 -4.76 8.77 30.58
CA ALA A 4 -3.46 8.12 30.40
C ALA A 4 -2.76 7.85 31.74
N GLU A 5 -2.91 8.74 32.72
CA GLU A 5 -2.42 8.52 34.09
C GLU A 5 -3.15 7.35 34.76
N ALA A 6 -4.47 7.21 34.52
CA ALA A 6 -5.24 6.06 34.98
C ALA A 6 -4.87 4.77 34.23
N LEU A 7 -4.55 4.83 32.93
CA LEU A 7 -4.03 3.67 32.18
C LEU A 7 -2.67 3.23 32.72
N LEU A 8 -1.74 4.16 32.97
CA LEU A 8 -0.41 3.83 33.51
C LEU A 8 -0.51 3.26 34.94
N ALA A 9 -1.39 3.81 35.78
CA ALA A 9 -1.65 3.28 37.12
C ALA A 9 -2.38 1.92 37.10
N ALA A 10 -3.05 1.57 36.01
CA ALA A 10 -3.75 0.30 35.82
C ALA A 10 -2.94 -0.74 35.02
N ALA A 11 -1.79 -0.38 34.44
CA ALA A 11 -0.94 -1.27 33.66
C ALA A 11 -0.34 -2.38 34.55
N GLN A 12 -0.45 -3.64 34.10
CA GLN A 12 0.00 -4.83 34.84
C GLN A 12 1.06 -5.67 34.11
N ASP A 13 1.35 -5.32 32.86
CA ASP A 13 2.32 -5.99 31.99
C ASP A 13 2.99 -4.96 31.05
N ASP A 14 4.12 -5.33 30.47
CA ASP A 14 4.97 -4.42 29.69
C ASP A 14 4.29 -3.90 28.41
N GLU A 15 3.36 -4.66 27.83
CA GLU A 15 2.58 -4.29 26.64
C GLU A 15 1.54 -3.20 27.00
N SER A 16 0.76 -3.43 28.06
CA SER A 16 -0.18 -2.42 28.60
C SER A 16 0.53 -1.18 29.14
N ARG A 17 1.77 -1.35 29.62
CA ARG A 17 2.60 -0.26 30.10
C ARG A 17 3.14 0.58 28.95
N LEU A 18 3.59 -0.04 27.86
CA LEU A 18 4.01 0.65 26.65
C LEU A 18 2.84 1.45 26.04
N GLU A 19 1.66 0.83 25.88
CA GLU A 19 0.42 1.50 25.42
C GLU A 19 0.04 2.70 26.33
N ALA A 20 0.20 2.55 27.65
CA ALA A 20 -0.03 3.63 28.60
C ALA A 20 1.05 4.72 28.57
N GLU A 21 2.31 4.36 28.32
CA GLU A 21 3.44 5.30 28.18
C GLU A 21 3.30 6.11 26.86
N GLU A 22 2.92 5.47 25.74
CA GLU A 22 2.57 6.13 24.47
C GLU A 22 1.37 7.09 24.64
N HIS A 23 0.29 6.66 25.29
CA HIS A 23 -0.85 7.51 25.60
C HIS A 23 -0.49 8.67 26.55
N LEU A 24 0.45 8.47 27.47
CA LEU A 24 0.89 9.49 28.41
C LEU A 24 1.84 10.50 27.76
N GLU A 25 2.71 10.05 26.86
CA GLU A 25 3.52 10.91 26.00
C GLU A 25 2.62 11.79 25.13
N LEU A 26 1.68 11.20 24.38
CA LEU A 26 0.70 11.94 23.58
C LEU A 26 -0.09 12.95 24.43
N ALA A 27 -0.52 12.55 25.63
CA ALA A 27 -1.26 13.42 26.54
C ALA A 27 -0.40 14.57 27.11
N ARG A 28 0.90 14.37 27.31
CA ARG A 28 1.85 15.41 27.73
C ARG A 28 2.18 16.35 26.59
N VAL A 29 2.43 15.82 25.38
CA VAL A 29 2.62 16.61 24.15
C VAL A 29 1.41 17.50 23.89
N TYR A 30 0.19 16.96 23.96
CA TYR A 30 -1.04 17.76 23.81
C TYR A 30 -1.22 18.82 24.90
N ALA A 31 -0.87 18.52 26.16
CA ALA A 31 -0.89 19.51 27.24
C ALA A 31 0.14 20.64 27.02
N GLN A 32 1.33 20.31 26.55
CA GLN A 32 2.38 21.28 26.22
C GLN A 32 1.98 22.12 25.00
N TYR A 33 1.39 21.51 23.97
CA TYR A 33 0.81 22.18 22.81
C TYR A 33 -0.26 23.20 23.22
N LYS A 34 -1.25 22.82 24.03
CA LYS A 34 -2.26 23.75 24.56
C LYS A 34 -1.66 24.87 25.41
N THR A 35 -0.57 24.60 26.15
CA THR A 35 0.15 25.61 26.93
C THR A 35 0.91 26.61 26.04
N LEU A 36 1.54 26.12 24.96
CA LEU A 36 2.20 26.96 23.96
C LEU A 36 1.19 27.82 23.19
N MET A 37 0.06 27.25 22.77
CA MET A 37 -1.02 28.04 22.15
C MET A 37 -1.58 29.12 23.08
N ALA A 38 -1.84 28.78 24.35
CA ALA A 38 -2.29 29.78 25.34
C ALA A 38 -1.26 30.90 25.56
N ARG A 39 0.04 30.61 25.49
CA ARG A 39 1.14 31.59 25.63
C ARG A 39 1.32 32.47 24.39
N LEU A 40 1.19 31.90 23.20
CA LEU A 40 1.41 32.58 21.93
C LEU A 40 0.16 33.33 21.42
N GLY A 41 -1.03 33.00 21.93
CA GLY A 41 -2.31 33.55 21.51
C GLY A 41 -3.06 32.89 20.32
N PRO A 42 -2.55 31.90 19.56
CA PRO A 42 -3.36 31.24 18.53
C PRO A 42 -4.39 30.28 19.12
N VAL A 43 -5.39 29.94 18.31
CA VAL A 43 -6.49 29.02 18.62
C VAL A 43 -6.67 28.08 17.42
N ASP A 44 -6.61 26.77 17.63
CA ASP A 44 -6.82 25.80 16.55
C ASP A 44 -8.32 25.67 16.15
N PHE A 45 -8.60 24.97 15.06
CA PHE A 45 -9.97 24.83 14.53
C PHE A 45 -10.92 24.06 15.46
N GLY A 46 -10.44 23.10 16.24
CA GLY A 46 -11.24 22.40 17.25
C GLY A 46 -11.46 23.26 18.49
N ASP A 47 -10.43 23.97 18.91
CA ASP A 47 -10.46 24.92 20.02
C ASP A 47 -11.43 26.07 19.79
N GLN A 48 -11.63 26.53 18.55
CA GLN A 48 -12.66 27.53 18.20
C GLN A 48 -14.06 27.11 18.70
N ILE A 49 -14.36 25.81 18.68
CA ILE A 49 -15.66 25.26 19.12
C ILE A 49 -15.62 24.95 20.62
N VAL A 50 -14.56 24.34 21.12
CA VAL A 50 -14.43 23.94 22.53
C VAL A 50 -14.34 25.15 23.46
N GLU A 51 -13.54 26.15 23.14
CA GLU A 51 -13.41 27.37 23.94
C GLU A 51 -14.64 28.28 23.79
N ALA A 52 -15.34 28.29 22.64
CA ALA A 52 -16.64 28.96 22.51
C ALA A 52 -17.71 28.31 23.41
N LEU A 53 -17.80 26.97 23.42
CA LEU A 53 -18.68 26.21 24.33
C LEU A 53 -18.34 26.51 25.80
N ARG A 54 -17.05 26.55 26.14
CA ARG A 54 -16.56 26.90 27.47
C ARG A 54 -16.91 28.34 27.84
N LEU A 55 -16.77 29.29 26.92
CA LEU A 55 -17.11 30.70 27.12
C LEU A 55 -18.61 30.88 27.37
N PHE A 56 -19.47 30.21 26.60
CA PHE A 56 -20.92 30.27 26.82
C PHE A 56 -21.35 29.63 28.15
N ARG A 57 -20.72 28.52 28.57
CA ARG A 57 -20.99 27.88 29.86
C ARG A 57 -20.46 28.68 31.06
N THR A 58 -19.30 29.33 30.94
CA THR A 58 -18.64 30.05 32.05
C THR A 58 -19.00 31.53 32.14
N ARG A 59 -19.45 32.17 31.05
CA ARG A 59 -19.81 33.59 31.00
C ARG A 59 -21.23 33.80 30.45
N PRO A 60 -22.29 33.62 31.27
CA PRO A 60 -23.69 33.75 30.83
C PRO A 60 -24.06 35.10 30.21
N HIS A 61 -23.34 36.18 30.52
CA HIS A 61 -23.55 37.49 29.88
C HIS A 61 -23.13 37.50 28.40
N VAL A 62 -22.10 36.74 28.03
CA VAL A 62 -21.69 36.57 26.62
C VAL A 62 -22.76 35.76 25.90
N LEU A 63 -23.20 34.63 26.48
CA LEU A 63 -24.24 33.80 25.91
C LEU A 63 -25.53 34.61 25.65
N ARG A 64 -26.01 35.39 26.63
CA ARG A 64 -27.19 36.26 26.47
C ARG A 64 -27.04 37.28 25.32
N ARG A 65 -25.85 37.83 25.11
CA ARG A 65 -25.57 38.76 23.99
C ARG A 65 -25.73 38.07 22.63
N TYR A 66 -25.29 36.81 22.51
CA TYR A 66 -25.42 36.05 21.25
C TYR A 66 -26.84 35.50 21.05
N GLN A 67 -27.49 35.01 22.11
CA GLN A 67 -28.91 34.64 22.09
C GLN A 67 -29.78 35.79 21.58
N GLY A 68 -29.63 36.99 22.16
CA GLY A 68 -30.37 38.19 21.73
C GLY A 68 -30.00 38.72 20.34
N ARG A 69 -28.88 38.26 19.74
CA ARG A 69 -28.48 38.60 18.35
C ARG A 69 -29.11 37.66 17.33
N PHE A 70 -29.25 36.37 17.66
CA PHE A 70 -29.66 35.33 16.72
C PHE A 70 -31.06 34.78 17.06
N ARG A 71 -32.09 35.44 16.52
CA ARG A 71 -33.49 35.06 16.73
C ARG A 71 -33.86 33.71 16.12
N HIS A 72 -33.19 33.30 15.04
CA HIS A 72 -33.41 32.06 14.30
C HIS A 72 -32.05 31.41 14.01
N ILE A 73 -31.98 30.08 14.08
CA ILE A 73 -30.76 29.28 13.85
C ILE A 73 -31.09 28.14 12.89
N LEU A 74 -30.27 27.98 11.85
CA LEU A 74 -30.36 26.89 10.87
C LEU A 74 -29.05 26.09 10.93
N VAL A 75 -29.15 24.76 10.99
CA VAL A 75 -28.01 23.84 10.98
C VAL A 75 -28.23 22.80 9.88
N ASP A 76 -27.47 22.93 8.79
CA ASP A 76 -27.48 21.96 7.71
C ASP A 76 -26.61 20.73 8.06
N GLU A 77 -26.81 19.61 7.36
CA GLU A 77 -26.03 18.35 7.51
C GLU A 77 -25.88 17.90 8.98
N PHE A 78 -26.99 17.84 9.70
CA PHE A 78 -27.00 17.67 11.15
C PHE A 78 -26.50 16.29 11.64
N GLN A 79 -26.42 15.29 10.75
CA GLN A 79 -25.71 14.04 11.01
C GLN A 79 -24.20 14.25 11.12
N ASP A 80 -23.63 15.24 10.45
CA ASP A 80 -22.19 15.51 10.45
C ASP A 80 -21.76 16.28 11.72
N THR A 81 -22.73 16.79 12.49
CA THR A 81 -22.50 17.54 13.73
C THR A 81 -21.88 16.64 14.80
N ASN A 82 -20.85 17.11 15.52
CA ASN A 82 -20.31 16.40 16.68
C ASN A 82 -20.91 16.91 18.01
N TYR A 83 -20.70 16.16 19.10
CA TYR A 83 -21.24 16.51 20.42
C TYR A 83 -20.94 17.95 20.89
N ALA A 84 -19.75 18.48 20.62
CA ALA A 84 -19.38 19.83 21.05
C ALA A 84 -20.11 20.91 20.23
N GLN A 85 -20.25 20.69 18.92
CA GLN A 85 -21.04 21.56 18.03
C GLN A 85 -22.52 21.57 18.42
N ASN A 86 -23.13 20.39 18.66
CA ASN A 86 -24.53 20.30 19.06
C ASN A 86 -24.79 21.06 20.37
N GLN A 87 -23.90 20.92 21.37
CA GLN A 87 -23.97 21.67 22.63
C GLN A 87 -23.85 23.20 22.47
N VAL A 88 -23.14 23.71 21.46
CA VAL A 88 -23.11 25.15 21.14
C VAL A 88 -24.44 25.59 20.54
N VAL A 89 -25.00 24.79 19.62
CA VAL A 89 -26.31 25.04 18.99
C VAL A 89 -27.43 25.06 20.04
N GLU A 90 -27.48 24.06 20.94
CA GLU A 90 -28.42 23.98 22.05
C GLU A 90 -28.40 25.26 22.92
N LEU A 91 -27.20 25.70 23.35
CA LEU A 91 -27.06 26.88 24.20
C LEU A 91 -27.52 28.17 23.48
N LEU A 92 -27.22 28.33 22.20
CA LEU A 92 -27.65 29.49 21.42
C LEU A 92 -29.16 29.47 21.16
N ALA A 93 -29.73 28.29 20.85
CA ALA A 93 -31.15 28.15 20.58
C ALA A 93 -32.04 28.29 21.83
N ALA A 94 -31.53 27.97 23.02
CA ALA A 94 -32.30 27.87 24.26
C ALA A 94 -33.21 29.08 24.60
N ALA A 95 -32.84 30.30 24.21
CA ALA A 95 -33.61 31.50 24.52
C ALA A 95 -34.85 31.72 23.61
N HIS A 96 -34.82 31.20 22.37
CA HIS A 96 -35.84 31.47 21.35
C HIS A 96 -36.47 30.21 20.76
N ARG A 97 -35.81 29.05 20.88
CA ARG A 97 -36.17 27.71 20.35
C ARG A 97 -36.46 27.65 18.83
N ASN A 98 -36.17 28.72 18.07
CA ASN A 98 -36.30 28.77 16.63
C ASN A 98 -35.10 28.11 15.93
N LEU A 99 -35.02 26.78 16.01
CA LEU A 99 -33.94 25.95 15.43
C LEU A 99 -34.46 25.05 14.30
N THR A 100 -33.66 24.78 13.26
CA THR A 100 -34.01 23.95 12.10
C THR A 100 -32.83 23.07 11.67
N VAL A 101 -33.06 21.77 11.39
CA VAL A 101 -32.02 20.73 11.16
C VAL A 101 -32.41 19.64 10.10
N VAL A 102 -31.45 18.82 9.58
CA VAL A 102 -31.63 17.85 8.44
C VAL A 102 -30.64 16.62 8.50
N ALA A 103 -31.02 15.28 8.50
CA ALA A 103 -30.08 14.06 8.62
C ALA A 103 -30.65 12.54 8.61
N ASP A 104 -29.87 11.37 8.54
CA ASP A 104 -30.15 10.01 7.82
C ASP A 104 -29.70 8.51 8.33
N ASP A 105 -30.55 7.43 8.54
CA ASP A 105 -30.22 6.07 9.24
C ASP A 105 -31.06 4.67 9.04
N ASP A 106 -30.94 3.52 9.86
CA ASP A 106 -31.89 2.27 10.05
C ASP A 106 -31.83 1.30 11.38
N GLN A 107 -32.55 0.11 11.44
CA GLN A 107 -32.73 -1.20 12.24
C GLN A 107 -33.57 -1.47 13.58
N CYS A 108 -34.53 -2.48 13.67
CA CYS A 108 -35.35 -2.95 14.90
C CYS A 108 -36.32 -4.26 14.84
N LEU A 109 -37.04 -4.67 15.95
CA LEU A 109 -38.02 -5.82 16.29
C LEU A 109 -39.55 -5.46 16.55
N PRO A 110 -40.60 -6.26 16.26
CA PRO A 110 -42.03 -5.81 16.36
C PRO A 110 -42.60 -5.46 17.76
N ALA A 111 -43.62 -4.59 17.75
CA ALA A 111 -44.48 -4.21 18.88
C ALA A 111 -45.22 -5.39 19.53
N GLY A 112 -45.69 -5.21 20.76
CA GLY A 112 -46.43 -6.23 21.52
C GLY A 112 -45.58 -7.42 21.96
N THR A 113 -44.30 -7.48 21.56
CA THR A 113 -43.35 -8.52 21.96
C THR A 113 -43.17 -8.51 23.48
N PRO A 114 -43.55 -9.56 24.22
CA PRO A 114 -43.40 -9.58 25.67
C PRO A 114 -41.95 -9.82 26.05
N VAL A 115 -41.36 -8.90 26.81
CA VAL A 115 -40.00 -8.97 27.34
C VAL A 115 -40.06 -9.31 28.82
N GLU A 116 -39.33 -10.35 29.23
CA GLU A 116 -39.34 -10.82 30.62
C GLU A 116 -38.55 -9.87 31.53
N THR A 117 -39.19 -9.39 32.59
CA THR A 117 -38.54 -8.59 33.66
C THR A 117 -38.55 -9.36 34.98
N PRO A 118 -37.77 -8.96 36.01
CA PRO A 118 -37.80 -9.59 37.33
C PRO A 118 -39.18 -9.58 38.01
N VAL A 119 -40.10 -8.72 37.58
CA VAL A 119 -41.48 -8.60 38.11
C VAL A 119 -42.54 -9.23 37.20
N GLY A 120 -42.14 -9.79 36.05
CA GLY A 120 -43.03 -10.41 35.05
C GLY A 120 -42.80 -9.91 33.63
N PRO A 121 -43.45 -10.49 32.61
CA PRO A 121 -43.36 -10.02 31.23
C PRO A 121 -44.05 -8.65 31.05
N ARG A 122 -43.39 -7.73 30.33
CA ARG A 122 -43.91 -6.43 29.91
C ARG A 122 -43.81 -6.32 28.38
N PRO A 123 -44.80 -5.74 27.66
CA PRO A 123 -44.64 -5.49 26.23
C PRO A 123 -43.46 -4.55 25.96
N ILE A 124 -42.69 -4.81 24.90
CA ILE A 124 -41.44 -4.10 24.56
C ILE A 124 -41.63 -2.58 24.46
N GLU A 125 -42.79 -2.14 23.95
CA GLU A 125 -43.17 -0.74 23.83
C GLU A 125 -43.41 -0.01 25.16
N THR A 126 -43.52 -0.76 26.27
CA THR A 126 -43.70 -0.19 27.61
C THR A 126 -42.40 -0.06 28.39
N LEU A 127 -41.28 -0.58 27.89
CA LEU A 127 -39.98 -0.52 28.56
C LEU A 127 -39.31 0.85 28.36
N GLN A 128 -38.49 1.24 29.33
CA GLN A 128 -37.72 2.49 29.33
C GLN A 128 -36.26 2.25 29.71
N ALA A 129 -35.38 3.21 29.43
CA ALA A 129 -34.00 3.16 29.92
C ALA A 129 -33.98 3.14 31.46
N GLY A 130 -33.20 2.23 32.04
CA GLY A 130 -33.17 1.95 33.47
C GLY A 130 -34.15 0.86 33.95
N ASP A 131 -35.03 0.33 33.09
CA ASP A 131 -35.84 -0.86 33.43
C ASP A 131 -34.96 -2.12 33.51
N PRO A 132 -35.14 -2.98 34.54
CA PRO A 132 -34.44 -4.24 34.64
C PRO A 132 -35.10 -5.32 33.80
N VAL A 133 -34.34 -5.96 32.91
CA VAL A 133 -34.78 -7.11 32.09
C VAL A 133 -34.07 -8.40 32.50
N LEU A 134 -34.72 -9.54 32.29
CA LEU A 134 -34.10 -10.84 32.43
C LEU A 134 -33.15 -11.10 31.27
N THR A 135 -31.98 -11.63 31.60
CA THR A 135 -30.90 -11.87 30.65
C THR A 135 -30.25 -13.22 30.90
N ALA A 136 -29.75 -13.86 29.85
CA ALA A 136 -28.89 -15.02 30.00
C ALA A 136 -27.46 -14.55 30.31
N VAL A 137 -26.84 -15.17 31.33
CA VAL A 137 -25.49 -14.78 31.80
C VAL A 137 -24.46 -15.91 31.64
N GLY A 138 -24.77 -16.84 30.72
CA GLY A 138 -23.95 -18.00 30.38
C GLY A 138 -24.21 -19.24 31.24
N ARG A 139 -23.83 -20.41 30.69
CA ARG A 139 -23.94 -21.74 31.30
C ARG A 139 -25.36 -22.11 31.77
N GLY A 140 -26.41 -21.68 31.07
CA GLY A 140 -27.79 -22.02 31.44
C GLY A 140 -28.35 -21.23 32.63
N PHE A 141 -27.65 -20.20 33.11
CA PHE A 141 -28.10 -19.34 34.20
C PHE A 141 -28.74 -18.05 33.68
N LEU A 142 -29.74 -17.57 34.42
CA LEU A 142 -30.33 -16.26 34.23
C LEU A 142 -29.77 -15.24 35.24
N GLY A 143 -29.80 -13.99 34.82
CA GLY A 143 -29.52 -12.83 35.62
C GLY A 143 -30.42 -11.67 35.24
N THR A 144 -30.06 -10.49 35.73
CA THR A 144 -30.79 -9.24 35.51
C THR A 144 -29.82 -8.17 35.06
N ALA A 145 -30.11 -7.46 33.98
CA ALA A 145 -29.35 -6.30 33.53
C ALA A 145 -30.31 -5.14 33.22
N GLN A 146 -29.77 -3.92 33.16
CA GLN A 146 -30.56 -2.73 32.87
C GLN A 146 -30.61 -2.50 31.36
N VAL A 147 -31.78 -2.07 30.87
CA VAL A 147 -31.92 -1.48 29.54
C VAL A 147 -31.17 -0.13 29.55
N SER A 148 -30.16 0.04 28.71
CA SER A 148 -29.47 1.32 28.52
C SER A 148 -30.22 2.24 27.56
N ARG A 149 -30.85 1.67 26.52
CA ARG A 149 -31.63 2.42 25.52
C ARG A 149 -32.79 1.60 25.00
N VAL A 150 -33.91 2.26 24.71
CA VAL A 150 -35.03 1.71 23.93
C VAL A 150 -35.09 2.47 22.62
N LEU A 151 -35.00 1.75 21.51
CA LEU A 151 -35.18 2.27 20.16
C LEU A 151 -36.62 1.92 19.72
N ARG A 152 -37.28 2.80 18.96
CA ARG A 152 -38.62 2.58 18.38
C ARG A 152 -38.72 3.22 17.00
N ARG A 153 -39.40 2.57 16.05
CA ARG A 153 -39.67 3.08 14.69
C ARG A 153 -40.71 2.23 13.94
N GLU A 154 -41.49 2.79 13.03
CA GLU A 154 -42.31 2.00 12.10
C GLU A 154 -41.50 1.46 10.90
N ARG A 155 -41.70 0.19 10.53
CA ARG A 155 -40.98 -0.45 9.41
C ARG A 155 -41.84 -1.52 8.72
N ARG A 156 -41.77 -1.58 7.39
CA ARG A 156 -42.19 -2.76 6.62
C ARG A 156 -41.03 -3.75 6.54
N ALA A 157 -41.22 -4.96 7.04
CA ALA A 157 -40.16 -5.97 7.09
C ALA A 157 -40.72 -7.40 6.88
N ARG A 158 -39.81 -8.34 6.58
CA ARG A 158 -40.08 -9.78 6.62
C ARG A 158 -39.97 -10.22 8.08
N PHE A 159 -41.11 -10.50 8.69
CA PHE A 159 -41.19 -11.02 10.04
C PHE A 159 -41.18 -12.54 10.01
N LEU A 160 -40.29 -13.14 10.80
CA LEU A 160 -40.18 -14.57 11.01
C LEU A 160 -40.71 -14.90 12.40
N THR A 161 -41.75 -15.74 12.44
CA THR A 161 -42.29 -16.29 13.67
C THR A 161 -41.70 -17.69 13.89
N LEU A 162 -40.95 -17.84 14.97
CA LEU A 162 -40.25 -19.06 15.35
C LEU A 162 -41.04 -19.78 16.44
N GLU A 163 -41.48 -21.02 16.19
CA GLU A 163 -42.23 -21.83 17.16
C GLU A 163 -41.41 -23.02 17.65
N THR A 164 -41.37 -23.24 18.97
CA THR A 164 -40.63 -24.36 19.59
C THR A 164 -41.54 -25.51 20.02
N GLU A 165 -40.94 -26.69 20.18
CA GLU A 165 -41.59 -27.96 20.55
C GLU A 165 -42.35 -27.90 21.89
N ARG A 166 -41.97 -27.00 22.80
CA ARG A 166 -42.68 -26.76 24.08
C ARG A 166 -43.57 -25.52 24.07
N GLY A 167 -43.85 -24.94 22.91
CA GLY A 167 -44.85 -23.89 22.73
C GLY A 167 -44.35 -22.45 22.93
N HIS A 168 -43.03 -22.20 22.94
CA HIS A 168 -42.54 -20.81 22.88
C HIS A 168 -42.68 -20.28 21.45
N ARG A 169 -43.16 -19.04 21.31
CA ARG A 169 -43.33 -18.35 20.03
C ARG A 169 -42.76 -16.94 20.12
N VAL A 170 -41.81 -16.60 19.26
CA VAL A 170 -41.30 -15.22 19.11
C VAL A 170 -41.38 -14.79 17.64
N THR A 171 -41.74 -13.53 17.40
CA THR A 171 -41.76 -12.93 16.07
C THR A 171 -40.69 -11.85 16.02
N VAL A 172 -39.79 -11.95 15.04
CA VAL A 172 -38.63 -11.06 14.87
C VAL A 172 -38.46 -10.69 13.40
N THR A 173 -37.72 -9.63 13.08
CA THR A 173 -37.33 -9.38 11.69
C THR A 173 -36.29 -10.41 11.24
N ASP A 174 -36.28 -10.77 9.96
CA ASP A 174 -35.35 -11.73 9.34
C ASP A 174 -33.86 -11.50 9.69
N ASN A 175 -33.45 -10.23 9.76
CA ASN A 175 -32.09 -9.80 10.06
C ASN A 175 -31.74 -9.78 11.56
N HIS A 176 -32.74 -9.85 12.45
CA HIS A 176 -32.53 -9.81 13.90
C HIS A 176 -31.64 -10.97 14.37
N LYS A 177 -30.65 -10.70 15.22
CA LYS A 177 -29.67 -11.70 15.64
C LYS A 177 -30.24 -12.62 16.74
N MET A 178 -30.35 -13.90 16.42
CA MET A 178 -30.82 -14.97 17.28
C MET A 178 -29.66 -15.83 17.79
N PHE A 179 -29.82 -16.41 18.98
CA PHE A 179 -28.94 -17.47 19.48
C PHE A 179 -29.48 -18.84 19.05
N CYS A 180 -28.75 -19.56 18.22
CA CYS A 180 -29.18 -20.83 17.64
C CYS A 180 -28.18 -21.97 17.92
N TYR A 181 -28.62 -23.02 18.61
CA TYR A 181 -27.87 -24.26 18.79
C TYR A 181 -28.23 -25.29 17.71
N VAL A 182 -27.23 -25.71 16.93
CA VAL A 182 -27.37 -26.76 15.92
C VAL A 182 -26.86 -28.09 16.51
N PRO A 183 -27.71 -29.12 16.67
CA PRO A 183 -27.32 -30.39 17.27
C PRO A 183 -26.35 -31.18 16.36
N ARG A 184 -25.33 -31.81 16.98
CA ARG A 184 -24.27 -32.57 16.26
C ARG A 184 -24.64 -34.02 15.88
N VAL A 185 -25.74 -34.53 16.42
CA VAL A 185 -26.32 -35.82 16.07
C VAL A 185 -27.83 -35.66 16.27
N ALA A 186 -28.58 -35.62 15.19
CA ALA A 186 -30.04 -35.58 15.26
C ALA A 186 -30.59 -36.88 15.89
N LYS A 187 -31.18 -36.80 17.09
CA LYS A 187 -31.84 -37.95 17.75
C LYS A 187 -33.07 -38.46 16.97
N SER A 188 -33.71 -37.58 16.19
CA SER A 188 -34.77 -37.95 15.23
C SER A 188 -34.44 -37.34 13.87
N LYS A 189 -34.53 -38.14 12.80
CA LYS A 189 -34.30 -37.72 11.41
C LYS A 189 -35.53 -37.05 10.81
N THR A 190 -36.13 -36.10 11.54
CA THR A 190 -37.45 -35.53 11.22
C THR A 190 -37.45 -34.56 10.04
N PHE A 191 -36.30 -33.95 9.75
CA PHE A 191 -36.15 -32.98 8.66
C PHE A 191 -35.00 -33.36 7.73
N THR A 192 -35.15 -33.05 6.45
CA THR A 192 -34.05 -33.08 5.46
C THR A 192 -33.73 -31.65 5.05
N TYR A 193 -32.49 -31.23 5.26
CA TYR A 193 -32.01 -29.89 4.93
C TYR A 193 -31.43 -29.86 3.52
N VAL A 194 -31.79 -28.84 2.74
CA VAL A 194 -31.00 -28.38 1.59
C VAL A 194 -29.92 -27.44 2.12
N TYR A 195 -28.68 -27.59 1.65
CA TYR A 195 -27.53 -26.84 2.15
C TYR A 195 -26.59 -26.37 1.05
N LEU A 196 -25.87 -25.30 1.35
CA LEU A 196 -24.63 -24.90 0.66
C LEU A 196 -23.43 -25.28 1.52
N MET A 197 -22.37 -25.76 0.89
CA MET A 197 -21.10 -26.12 1.55
C MET A 197 -19.94 -25.46 0.80
N GLU A 198 -19.04 -24.85 1.54
CA GLU A 198 -17.92 -24.06 1.00
C GLU A 198 -16.58 -24.80 1.17
N ARG A 199 -15.73 -24.73 0.15
CA ARG A 199 -14.27 -24.89 0.23
C ARG A 199 -13.68 -23.52 -0.09
N ARG A 200 -13.00 -22.86 0.85
CA ARG A 200 -12.60 -21.44 0.66
C ARG A 200 -11.68 -21.22 -0.55
N ASP A 201 -10.92 -22.24 -0.93
CA ASP A 201 -10.01 -22.30 -2.08
C ASP A 201 -10.68 -22.68 -3.42
N LEU A 202 -11.95 -23.12 -3.44
CA LEU A 202 -12.61 -23.67 -4.63
C LEU A 202 -14.05 -23.17 -4.86
N GLY A 203 -14.72 -22.63 -3.84
CA GLY A 203 -16.08 -22.09 -3.93
C GLY A 203 -17.14 -22.96 -3.25
N TRP A 204 -18.35 -22.96 -3.81
CA TRP A 204 -19.55 -23.50 -3.17
C TRP A 204 -20.18 -24.65 -3.95
N ARG A 205 -20.77 -25.59 -3.22
CA ARG A 205 -21.62 -26.65 -3.76
C ARG A 205 -22.95 -26.70 -3.04
N ILE A 206 -23.99 -27.17 -3.71
CA ILE A 206 -25.28 -27.49 -3.11
C ILE A 206 -25.35 -28.98 -2.73
N GLY A 207 -26.25 -29.31 -1.81
CA GLY A 207 -26.53 -30.69 -1.45
C GLY A 207 -27.75 -30.82 -0.54
N VAL A 208 -28.17 -32.05 -0.25
CA VAL A 208 -29.12 -32.33 0.86
C VAL A 208 -28.58 -33.31 1.90
N THR A 209 -29.04 -33.16 3.14
CA THR A 209 -28.70 -34.04 4.26
C THR A 209 -29.72 -33.97 5.39
N ASN A 210 -29.79 -35.00 6.23
CA ASN A 210 -30.54 -34.98 7.49
C ASN A 210 -29.71 -34.51 8.69
N ASP A 211 -28.40 -34.32 8.55
CA ASP A 211 -27.52 -33.80 9.61
C ASP A 211 -26.36 -32.99 8.99
N LEU A 212 -26.47 -31.66 9.08
CA LEU A 212 -25.49 -30.71 8.54
C LEU A 212 -24.07 -30.96 9.09
N SER A 213 -23.96 -31.33 10.37
CA SER A 213 -22.68 -31.50 11.04
C SER A 213 -21.97 -32.78 10.60
N VAL A 214 -22.70 -33.90 10.50
CA VAL A 214 -22.19 -35.18 9.99
C VAL A 214 -21.82 -35.04 8.51
N ARG A 215 -22.64 -34.35 7.72
CA ARG A 215 -22.39 -34.10 6.29
C ARG A 215 -21.09 -33.35 6.05
N LEU A 216 -20.79 -32.30 6.82
CA LEU A 216 -19.50 -31.61 6.73
C LEU A 216 -18.34 -32.49 7.24
N CYS A 217 -18.53 -33.27 8.30
CA CYS A 217 -17.49 -34.18 8.81
C CYS A 217 -17.10 -35.30 7.84
N LEU A 218 -18.04 -35.74 6.98
CA LEU A 218 -17.79 -36.67 5.88
C LEU A 218 -17.04 -36.02 4.69
N GLU A 219 -17.06 -34.69 4.57
CA GLU A 219 -16.44 -33.93 3.49
C GLU A 219 -15.27 -33.08 4.01
N ARG A 220 -14.29 -33.73 4.66
CA ARG A 220 -13.19 -33.09 5.42
C ARG A 220 -12.38 -32.01 4.69
N SER A 221 -12.50 -31.89 3.37
CA SER A 221 -11.92 -30.81 2.58
C SER A 221 -12.67 -29.47 2.72
N ALA A 222 -13.99 -29.49 2.95
CA ALA A 222 -14.82 -28.30 3.09
C ALA A 222 -14.62 -27.59 4.44
N ASP A 223 -14.85 -26.27 4.46
CA ASP A 223 -14.65 -25.37 5.59
C ASP A 223 -15.91 -25.17 6.43
N ARG A 224 -17.01 -24.76 5.79
CA ARG A 224 -18.32 -24.47 6.41
C ARG A 224 -19.49 -25.08 5.65
N ILE A 225 -20.63 -25.20 6.35
CA ILE A 225 -21.93 -25.59 5.78
C ILE A 225 -23.02 -24.64 6.28
N VAL A 226 -23.91 -24.25 5.38
CA VAL A 226 -25.06 -23.37 5.61
C VAL A 226 -26.31 -24.11 5.13
N GLY A 227 -27.26 -24.40 6.02
CA GLY A 227 -28.59 -24.87 5.65
C GLY A 227 -29.40 -23.72 5.04
N LEU A 228 -30.02 -23.97 3.89
CA LEU A 228 -30.91 -23.03 3.20
C LEU A 228 -32.37 -23.20 3.60
N ARG A 229 -32.82 -24.47 3.71
CA ARG A 229 -34.21 -24.81 4.01
C ARG A 229 -34.29 -26.18 4.67
N ALA A 230 -35.23 -26.35 5.60
CA ALA A 230 -35.62 -27.65 6.14
C ALA A 230 -36.91 -28.12 5.46
N CYS A 231 -36.89 -29.34 4.95
CA CYS A 231 -38.00 -30.00 4.26
C CYS A 231 -38.51 -31.18 5.10
N ALA A 232 -39.80 -31.47 4.99
CA ALA A 232 -40.42 -32.59 5.72
C ALA A 232 -40.05 -33.95 5.09
N THR A 233 -39.80 -33.98 3.78
CA THR A 233 -39.43 -35.20 3.05
C THR A 233 -38.08 -35.05 2.34
N ALA A 234 -37.41 -36.18 2.12
CA ALA A 234 -36.20 -36.21 1.32
C ALA A 234 -36.47 -35.93 -0.18
N ALA A 235 -37.67 -36.23 -0.67
CA ALA A 235 -38.08 -35.97 -2.05
C ALA A 235 -38.19 -34.46 -2.33
N GLU A 236 -38.85 -33.72 -1.45
CA GLU A 236 -38.95 -32.25 -1.48
C GLU A 236 -37.56 -31.60 -1.47
N ALA A 237 -36.67 -32.04 -0.57
CA ALA A 237 -35.30 -31.54 -0.50
C ALA A 237 -34.52 -31.80 -1.80
N ARG A 238 -34.66 -32.99 -2.41
CA ARG A 238 -34.01 -33.33 -3.68
C ARG A 238 -34.57 -32.53 -4.86
N TYR A 239 -35.87 -32.28 -4.89
CA TYR A 239 -36.48 -31.39 -5.86
C TYR A 239 -35.89 -29.98 -5.77
N LEU A 240 -35.76 -29.41 -4.57
CA LEU A 240 -35.16 -28.08 -4.37
C LEU A 240 -33.65 -28.05 -4.66
N GLU A 241 -32.90 -29.10 -4.31
CA GLU A 241 -31.48 -29.23 -4.68
C GLU A 241 -31.30 -29.20 -6.20
N ALA A 242 -32.11 -29.95 -6.96
CA ALA A 242 -32.07 -29.96 -8.41
C ALA A 242 -32.52 -28.62 -9.01
N LEU A 243 -33.65 -28.08 -8.56
CA LEU A 243 -34.20 -26.80 -9.02
C LEU A 243 -33.20 -25.66 -8.81
N TRP A 244 -32.65 -25.52 -7.61
CA TRP A 244 -31.71 -24.44 -7.31
C TRP A 244 -30.32 -24.69 -7.91
N SER A 245 -29.87 -25.94 -8.06
CA SER A 245 -28.65 -26.25 -8.81
C SER A 245 -28.74 -25.77 -10.26
N LEU A 246 -29.88 -26.00 -10.93
CA LEU A 246 -30.12 -25.58 -12.31
C LEU A 246 -30.37 -24.07 -12.42
N GLN A 247 -31.26 -23.51 -11.60
CA GLN A 247 -31.66 -22.10 -11.64
C GLN A 247 -30.51 -21.14 -11.28
N TYR A 248 -29.63 -21.56 -10.36
CA TYR A 248 -28.51 -20.72 -9.90
C TYR A 248 -27.14 -21.18 -10.42
N GLY A 249 -27.02 -22.33 -11.06
CA GLY A 249 -25.74 -22.83 -11.55
C GLY A 249 -24.78 -23.18 -10.41
N ILE A 250 -25.24 -23.96 -9.43
CA ILE A 250 -24.43 -24.40 -8.27
C ILE A 250 -24.22 -25.93 -8.36
N PRO A 251 -22.96 -26.43 -8.45
CA PRO A 251 -22.70 -27.86 -8.56
C PRO A 251 -23.21 -28.69 -7.38
N THR A 252 -23.76 -29.88 -7.67
CA THR A 252 -24.14 -30.90 -6.67
C THR A 252 -23.00 -31.87 -6.35
N LEU A 253 -21.93 -31.88 -7.15
CA LEU A 253 -20.79 -32.77 -6.98
C LEU A 253 -19.97 -32.45 -5.71
N PRO A 254 -19.36 -33.45 -5.07
CA PRO A 254 -18.50 -33.24 -3.91
C PRO A 254 -17.12 -32.71 -4.27
N PHE A 255 -16.51 -31.97 -3.35
CA PHE A 255 -15.16 -31.38 -3.52
C PHE A 255 -14.01 -32.39 -3.59
N LYS A 256 -14.30 -33.68 -3.44
CA LYS A 256 -13.35 -34.79 -3.56
C LYS A 256 -14.02 -35.96 -4.26
N PRO A 257 -13.32 -36.67 -5.15
CA PRO A 257 -13.86 -37.81 -5.87
C PRO A 257 -14.27 -38.92 -4.90
N ARG A 258 -15.34 -39.64 -5.27
CA ARG A 258 -15.86 -40.80 -4.54
C ARG A 258 -15.94 -42.00 -5.48
N LYS A 259 -15.94 -43.21 -4.92
CA LYS A 259 -16.10 -44.45 -5.68
C LYS A 259 -17.39 -44.38 -6.53
N GLY A 260 -17.25 -44.50 -7.85
CA GLY A 260 -18.36 -44.38 -8.81
C GLY A 260 -18.62 -42.99 -9.41
N MET A 261 -17.83 -41.96 -9.08
CA MET A 261 -17.89 -40.68 -9.81
C MET A 261 -17.12 -40.76 -11.14
N VAL A 262 -17.71 -40.20 -12.20
CA VAL A 262 -17.09 -40.07 -13.53
C VAL A 262 -16.24 -38.80 -13.63
N VAL A 263 -16.78 -37.65 -13.17
CA VAL A 263 -16.04 -36.37 -13.13
C VAL A 263 -15.12 -36.37 -11.91
N VAL A 264 -13.82 -36.58 -12.14
CA VAL A 264 -12.78 -36.71 -11.10
C VAL A 264 -11.49 -36.00 -11.56
N GLY A 265 -10.58 -35.75 -10.60
CA GLY A 265 -9.29 -35.11 -10.90
C GLY A 265 -9.46 -33.70 -11.48
N GLU A 266 -8.69 -33.38 -12.52
CA GLU A 266 -8.67 -32.08 -13.18
C GLU A 266 -10.06 -31.59 -13.58
N TYR A 267 -10.91 -32.45 -14.17
CA TYR A 267 -12.26 -32.06 -14.59
C TYR A 267 -13.17 -31.65 -13.42
N LEU A 268 -12.94 -32.20 -12.22
CA LEU A 268 -13.68 -31.80 -11.02
C LEU A 268 -13.24 -30.43 -10.53
N ASP A 269 -11.93 -30.15 -10.52
CA ASP A 269 -11.44 -28.82 -10.15
C ASP A 269 -11.83 -27.78 -11.23
N ARG A 270 -11.75 -28.10 -12.53
CA ARG A 270 -12.22 -27.24 -13.64
C ARG A 270 -13.69 -26.85 -13.49
N LEU A 271 -14.59 -27.78 -13.18
CA LEU A 271 -16.02 -27.49 -12.98
C LEU A 271 -16.26 -26.37 -11.96
N PHE A 272 -15.49 -26.34 -10.86
CA PHE A 272 -15.64 -25.32 -9.82
C PHE A 272 -14.90 -24.00 -10.15
N HIS A 273 -13.94 -24.00 -11.08
CA HIS A 273 -13.26 -22.77 -11.54
C HIS A 273 -13.97 -22.12 -12.73
N GLU A 274 -14.58 -22.90 -13.62
CA GLU A 274 -15.33 -22.41 -14.79
C GLU A 274 -16.72 -21.87 -14.40
N VAL A 275 -17.28 -22.31 -13.27
CA VAL A 275 -18.56 -21.83 -12.73
C VAL A 275 -18.29 -20.89 -11.55
N ASP A 276 -18.81 -19.66 -11.58
CA ASP A 276 -18.75 -18.71 -10.45
C ASP A 276 -19.72 -19.13 -9.32
N THR A 277 -19.36 -20.21 -8.65
CA THR A 277 -20.16 -20.80 -7.58
C THR A 277 -20.36 -19.87 -6.38
N ARG A 278 -19.50 -18.86 -6.21
CA ARG A 278 -19.59 -17.87 -5.14
C ARG A 278 -20.70 -16.86 -5.41
N LYS A 279 -20.68 -16.18 -6.56
CA LYS A 279 -21.75 -15.25 -6.98
C LYS A 279 -23.11 -15.97 -7.09
N ASN A 280 -23.09 -17.22 -7.54
CA ASN A 280 -24.28 -18.06 -7.67
C ASN A 280 -24.88 -18.44 -6.30
N ALA A 281 -24.02 -18.80 -5.32
CA ALA A 281 -24.43 -19.04 -3.94
C ALA A 281 -24.95 -17.75 -3.27
N GLU A 282 -24.28 -16.61 -3.46
CA GLU A 282 -24.69 -15.30 -2.94
C GLU A 282 -26.07 -14.89 -3.46
N ARG A 283 -26.36 -15.12 -4.76
CA ARG A 283 -27.69 -14.85 -5.34
C ARG A 283 -28.78 -15.73 -4.73
N LEU A 284 -28.56 -17.05 -4.67
CA LEU A 284 -29.51 -17.99 -4.04
C LEU A 284 -29.75 -17.65 -2.55
N ALA A 285 -28.71 -17.21 -1.84
CA ALA A 285 -28.81 -16.84 -0.44
C ALA A 285 -29.59 -15.53 -0.26
N SER A 286 -29.37 -14.53 -1.12
CA SER A 286 -30.13 -13.28 -1.16
C SER A 286 -31.62 -13.53 -1.41
N ASP A 287 -31.96 -14.35 -2.42
CA ASP A 287 -33.34 -14.63 -2.81
C ASP A 287 -34.12 -15.43 -1.73
N LEU A 288 -33.41 -16.15 -0.87
CA LEU A 288 -33.98 -16.85 0.30
C LEU A 288 -33.93 -16.02 1.60
N GLY A 289 -33.16 -14.91 1.63
CA GLY A 289 -32.85 -14.12 2.82
C GLY A 289 -32.03 -14.89 3.87
N VAL A 290 -30.99 -15.58 3.43
CA VAL A 290 -30.06 -16.36 4.26
C VAL A 290 -28.67 -15.71 4.23
N ASP A 291 -28.07 -15.47 5.39
CA ASP A 291 -26.71 -14.93 5.50
C ASP A 291 -25.66 -16.05 5.39
N LEU A 292 -24.88 -16.09 4.30
CA LEU A 292 -23.82 -17.10 4.09
C LEU A 292 -22.67 -17.00 5.11
N ASN A 293 -22.50 -15.86 5.78
CA ASN A 293 -21.50 -15.69 6.83
C ASN A 293 -21.95 -16.27 8.17
N ALA A 294 -23.26 -16.44 8.38
CA ALA A 294 -23.84 -17.08 9.55
C ALA A 294 -24.02 -18.60 9.34
N HIS A 295 -22.90 -19.33 9.22
CA HIS A 295 -22.92 -20.78 9.00
C HIS A 295 -23.48 -21.57 10.19
N HIS A 296 -24.02 -22.77 9.90
CA HIS A 296 -24.56 -23.67 10.92
C HIS A 296 -23.50 -24.59 11.53
N PHE A 297 -22.46 -24.91 10.77
CA PHE A 297 -21.35 -25.73 11.25
C PHE A 297 -20.05 -25.47 10.48
N THR A 298 -18.92 -25.49 11.18
CA THR A 298 -17.56 -25.58 10.61
C THR A 298 -16.77 -26.65 11.32
N LEU A 299 -15.79 -27.25 10.62
CA LEU A 299 -14.84 -28.16 11.27
C LEU A 299 -13.85 -27.38 12.16
N GLY A 300 -13.15 -28.08 13.06
CA GLY A 300 -12.11 -27.48 13.89
C GLY A 300 -10.87 -27.05 13.11
N ALA A 301 -9.94 -26.38 13.79
CA ALA A 301 -8.63 -26.07 13.24
C ALA A 301 -7.85 -27.36 12.90
N VAL A 302 -7.17 -27.37 11.74
CA VAL A 302 -6.43 -28.53 11.22
C VAL A 302 -5.15 -28.05 10.54
N HIS A 303 -4.05 -28.76 10.80
CA HIS A 303 -2.78 -28.65 10.07
C HIS A 303 -2.34 -30.06 9.64
N ARG A 304 -2.82 -30.53 8.48
CA ARG A 304 -2.50 -31.85 7.90
C ARG A 304 -2.53 -31.79 6.38
N GLY A 305 -1.49 -32.32 5.73
CA GLY A 305 -1.41 -32.42 4.26
C GLY A 305 -1.37 -31.06 3.56
N GLY A 306 -0.53 -30.14 4.03
CA GLY A 306 -0.33 -28.81 3.42
C GLY A 306 -1.47 -27.81 3.63
N ARG A 307 -2.61 -28.21 4.22
CA ARG A 307 -3.77 -27.34 4.47
C ARG A 307 -3.83 -26.89 5.92
N SER A 308 -3.92 -25.57 6.10
CA SER A 308 -4.04 -24.88 7.40
C SER A 308 -5.43 -24.24 7.52
N ARG A 309 -6.24 -24.71 8.46
CA ARG A 309 -7.51 -24.08 8.83
C ARG A 309 -7.39 -23.46 10.20
N VAL A 310 -7.64 -22.15 10.28
CA VAL A 310 -7.67 -21.38 11.54
C VAL A 310 -9.13 -21.07 11.89
N LYS A 311 -9.43 -21.07 13.19
CA LYS A 311 -10.77 -20.83 13.72
C LYS A 311 -10.69 -19.92 14.94
N ILE A 312 -11.44 -18.83 14.91
CA ILE A 312 -11.51 -17.82 15.97
C ILE A 312 -12.87 -17.94 16.62
N ILE A 313 -12.89 -18.04 17.95
CA ILE A 313 -14.13 -18.24 18.71
C ILE A 313 -14.31 -17.05 19.65
N VAL A 314 -15.31 -16.23 19.37
CA VAL A 314 -15.85 -15.25 20.32
C VAL A 314 -16.89 -15.96 21.19
N THR A 315 -16.78 -15.80 22.50
CA THR A 315 -17.69 -16.37 23.50
C THR A 315 -18.32 -15.25 24.31
N MET A 316 -19.61 -14.99 24.08
CA MET A 316 -20.40 -14.04 24.85
C MET A 316 -20.68 -14.57 26.26
N CYS A 317 -20.72 -13.68 27.26
CA CYS A 317 -20.98 -13.99 28.67
C CYS A 317 -20.15 -15.20 29.17
N TYR A 318 -18.89 -15.24 28.77
CA TYR A 318 -17.89 -16.21 29.17
C TYR A 318 -17.69 -16.23 30.70
N ARG A 319 -17.75 -17.43 31.28
CA ARG A 319 -17.43 -17.69 32.70
C ARG A 319 -16.50 -18.90 32.84
N ARG A 320 -15.54 -18.83 33.77
CA ARG A 320 -14.64 -19.95 34.12
C ARG A 320 -15.29 -20.99 35.04
N HIS A 321 -16.07 -20.54 36.02
CA HIS A 321 -16.67 -21.39 37.06
C HIS A 321 -18.20 -21.39 36.99
N SER A 322 -18.83 -22.49 37.39
CA SER A 322 -20.28 -22.53 37.61
C SER A 322 -20.55 -22.15 39.08
N PRO A 323 -21.42 -21.16 39.36
CA PRO A 323 -21.65 -20.68 40.71
C PRO A 323 -22.34 -21.72 41.60
N LYS A 324 -22.01 -21.72 42.89
CA LYS A 324 -22.69 -22.52 43.92
C LYS A 324 -24.08 -21.93 44.22
N GLY A 325 -25.06 -22.24 43.39
CA GLY A 325 -26.44 -21.80 43.58
C GLY A 325 -27.37 -22.31 42.47
N ARG A 326 -28.07 -23.43 42.71
CA ARG A 326 -29.06 -23.95 41.76
C ARG A 326 -30.39 -23.18 41.92
N GLY A 327 -30.75 -22.36 40.92
CA GLY A 327 -32.11 -21.79 40.79
C GLY A 327 -32.31 -20.35 41.29
N ARG A 328 -31.24 -19.59 41.59
CA ARG A 328 -31.32 -18.14 41.89
C ARG A 328 -30.85 -17.32 40.67
N LEU A 329 -31.44 -16.13 40.48
CA LEU A 329 -30.95 -15.14 39.52
C LEU A 329 -29.55 -14.67 39.94
N LEU A 330 -28.64 -14.56 38.98
CA LEU A 330 -27.27 -14.08 39.21
C LEU A 330 -27.16 -12.58 38.90
N LYS A 331 -26.56 -11.79 39.80
CA LYS A 331 -26.27 -10.37 39.53
C LYS A 331 -25.25 -10.24 38.38
N ALA A 332 -25.50 -9.30 37.45
CA ALA A 332 -24.74 -9.14 36.20
C ALA A 332 -23.32 -8.56 36.33
N ALA A 333 -22.86 -8.21 37.55
CA ALA A 333 -21.61 -7.46 37.76
C ALA A 333 -20.30 -8.16 37.34
N GLN A 334 -20.33 -9.47 37.03
CA GLN A 334 -19.15 -10.28 36.67
C GLN A 334 -19.28 -10.96 35.29
N ILE A 335 -19.87 -10.26 34.32
CA ILE A 335 -19.97 -10.73 32.94
C ILE A 335 -18.68 -10.34 32.21
N LEU A 336 -18.03 -11.33 31.61
CA LEU A 336 -16.92 -11.16 30.69
C LEU A 336 -17.32 -11.76 29.34
N HIS A 337 -16.75 -11.25 28.26
CA HIS A 337 -16.73 -11.86 26.94
C HIS A 337 -15.30 -12.33 26.67
N GLY A 338 -15.08 -13.22 25.70
CA GLY A 338 -13.73 -13.70 25.40
C GLY A 338 -13.52 -14.14 23.97
N VAL A 339 -12.32 -13.93 23.45
CA VAL A 339 -11.85 -14.44 22.16
C VAL A 339 -10.80 -15.53 22.38
N ALA A 340 -10.82 -16.57 21.56
CA ALA A 340 -9.82 -17.63 21.56
C ALA A 340 -9.50 -18.13 20.15
N LEU A 341 -8.22 -18.36 19.88
CA LEU A 341 -7.68 -19.00 18.66
C LEU A 341 -6.64 -20.04 19.10
N GLU A 342 -6.81 -21.31 18.69
CA GLU A 342 -5.80 -22.37 18.88
C GLU A 342 -5.30 -22.84 17.52
N THR A 343 -3.98 -22.83 17.31
CA THR A 343 -3.35 -23.22 16.04
C THR A 343 -2.01 -23.93 16.26
N SER A 344 -1.69 -24.88 15.38
CA SER A 344 -0.39 -25.56 15.31
C SER A 344 0.34 -25.34 13.98
N ALA A 345 -0.15 -24.41 13.15
CA ALA A 345 0.40 -24.15 11.82
C ALA A 345 1.58 -23.16 11.91
N PRO A 346 2.82 -23.54 11.51
CA PRO A 346 4.00 -22.69 11.68
C PRO A 346 3.84 -21.28 11.11
N VAL A 347 3.40 -21.17 9.85
CA VAL A 347 3.15 -19.89 9.16
C VAL A 347 2.20 -18.97 9.93
N ILE A 348 1.16 -19.53 10.56
CA ILE A 348 0.19 -18.74 11.34
C ILE A 348 0.79 -18.33 12.70
N VAL A 349 1.60 -19.19 13.31
CA VAL A 349 2.32 -18.90 14.56
C VAL A 349 3.35 -17.79 14.34
N GLU A 350 4.06 -17.80 13.20
CA GLU A 350 5.01 -16.75 12.81
C GLU A 350 4.30 -15.42 12.56
N ARG A 351 3.21 -15.40 11.78
CA ARG A 351 2.37 -14.19 11.61
C ARG A 351 1.89 -13.63 12.96
N LEU A 352 1.44 -14.49 13.87
CA LEU A 352 0.99 -14.08 15.21
C LEU A 352 2.14 -13.49 16.05
N ARG A 353 3.36 -14.04 15.98
CA ARG A 353 4.54 -13.49 16.67
C ARG A 353 4.99 -12.16 16.09
N ALA A 354 5.04 -12.05 14.76
CA ALA A 354 5.44 -10.84 14.06
C ALA A 354 4.49 -9.66 14.36
N ALA A 355 3.21 -9.95 14.58
CA ALA A 355 2.20 -8.97 15.00
C ALA A 355 2.08 -8.81 16.53
N GLY A 356 3.11 -9.19 17.31
CA GLY A 356 3.17 -8.99 18.77
C GLY A 356 2.25 -9.87 19.63
N VAL A 357 1.42 -10.74 19.03
CA VAL A 357 0.31 -11.37 19.75
C VAL A 357 0.80 -12.34 20.85
N PRO A 358 0.36 -12.21 22.11
CA PRO A 358 0.82 -13.06 23.21
C PRO A 358 0.33 -14.52 23.07
N LEU A 359 1.25 -15.40 22.70
CA LEU A 359 1.01 -16.83 22.48
C LEU A 359 1.26 -17.69 23.73
N ARG A 360 0.24 -18.44 24.16
CA ARG A 360 0.36 -19.41 25.27
C ARG A 360 0.46 -20.84 24.72
N LYS A 361 1.24 -21.71 25.38
CA LYS A 361 1.37 -23.12 24.98
C LYS A 361 0.05 -23.87 25.21
N ALA A 362 -0.44 -24.57 24.18
CA ALA A 362 -1.70 -25.31 24.20
C ALA A 362 -1.47 -26.84 24.14
N LYS A 363 -2.54 -27.63 24.25
CA LYS A 363 -2.45 -29.10 24.06
C LYS A 363 -2.10 -29.46 22.61
N ARG A 364 -2.45 -28.61 21.64
CA ARG A 364 -2.14 -28.81 20.21
C ARG A 364 -1.64 -27.53 19.55
N GLY A 365 -0.45 -27.08 19.97
CA GLY A 365 0.23 -25.92 19.41
C GLY A 365 0.18 -24.71 20.35
N TRP A 366 -0.28 -23.58 19.83
CA TRP A 366 -0.34 -22.30 20.53
C TRP A 366 -1.78 -21.77 20.62
N LEU A 367 -2.08 -21.08 21.71
CA LEU A 367 -3.37 -20.51 22.05
C LEU A 367 -3.22 -19.01 22.29
N VAL A 368 -3.94 -18.21 21.51
CA VAL A 368 -4.28 -16.81 21.85
C VAL A 368 -5.58 -16.86 22.64
N ARG A 369 -5.66 -16.17 23.77
CA ARG A 369 -6.90 -16.04 24.55
C ARG A 369 -6.95 -14.75 25.36
N THR A 370 -7.99 -13.96 25.13
CA THR A 370 -8.25 -12.69 25.81
C THR A 370 -9.68 -12.64 26.32
N THR A 371 -9.92 -11.94 27.43
CA THR A 371 -11.25 -11.74 28.02
C THR A 371 -11.39 -10.30 28.52
N SER A 372 -12.53 -9.66 28.25
CA SER A 372 -12.86 -8.29 28.69
C SER A 372 -14.33 -8.21 29.10
N ALA A 373 -14.71 -7.22 29.90
CA ALA A 373 -16.12 -6.90 30.16
C ALA A 373 -16.81 -6.29 28.93
N SER A 374 -16.05 -5.67 28.02
CA SER A 374 -16.52 -5.07 26.78
C SER A 374 -16.63 -6.12 25.66
N ILE A 375 -17.83 -6.29 25.10
CA ILE A 375 -17.98 -7.13 23.89
C ILE A 375 -17.32 -6.50 22.67
N ARG A 376 -17.25 -5.17 22.60
CA ARG A 376 -16.66 -4.40 21.50
C ARG A 376 -15.16 -4.64 21.38
N GLU A 377 -14.42 -4.60 22.48
CA GLU A 377 -12.98 -4.94 22.51
C GLU A 377 -12.72 -6.39 22.07
N ILE A 378 -13.57 -7.32 22.48
CA ILE A 378 -13.48 -8.73 22.08
C ILE A 378 -13.82 -8.91 20.59
N GLY A 379 -14.75 -8.12 20.05
CA GLY A 379 -15.04 -8.06 18.62
C GLY A 379 -13.84 -7.56 17.81
N LEU A 380 -13.25 -6.42 18.20
CA LEU A 380 -12.05 -5.86 17.57
C LEU A 380 -10.87 -6.84 17.59
N LYS A 381 -10.58 -7.45 18.74
CA LYS A 381 -9.51 -8.47 18.85
C LYS A 381 -9.81 -9.74 18.06
N ALA A 382 -11.08 -10.10 17.84
CA ALA A 382 -11.46 -11.23 16.99
C ALA A 382 -11.34 -10.92 15.49
N GLU A 383 -11.63 -9.69 15.08
CA GLU A 383 -11.44 -9.20 13.71
C GLU A 383 -9.96 -9.07 13.33
N PHE A 384 -9.15 -8.48 14.20
CA PHE A 384 -7.69 -8.45 14.03
C PHE A 384 -7.08 -9.85 13.83
N LEU A 385 -7.49 -10.82 14.67
CA LEU A 385 -7.09 -12.22 14.48
C LEU A 385 -7.64 -12.84 13.18
N ARG A 386 -8.81 -12.39 12.70
CA ARG A 386 -9.46 -12.87 11.46
C ARG A 386 -8.66 -12.44 10.24
N GLU A 387 -8.29 -11.18 10.17
CA GLU A 387 -7.50 -10.60 9.08
C GLU A 387 -6.08 -11.20 9.05
N LEU A 388 -5.39 -11.23 10.19
CA LEU A 388 -4.01 -11.74 10.30
C LEU A 388 -3.86 -13.23 9.93
N THR A 389 -4.88 -14.04 10.27
CA THR A 389 -4.80 -15.51 10.14
C THR A 389 -5.70 -16.10 9.06
N GLU A 390 -6.44 -15.25 8.34
CA GLU A 390 -7.48 -15.65 7.37
C GLU A 390 -8.45 -16.69 7.99
N GLY A 391 -8.79 -16.48 9.27
CA GLY A 391 -9.51 -17.45 10.09
C GLY A 391 -11.01 -17.44 9.88
N VAL A 392 -11.69 -18.57 10.17
CA VAL A 392 -13.17 -18.56 10.24
C VAL A 392 -13.59 -18.08 11.63
N LEU A 393 -14.31 -16.96 11.68
CA LEU A 393 -14.88 -16.40 12.89
C LEU A 393 -16.17 -17.14 13.28
N GLU A 394 -16.32 -17.45 14.57
CA GLU A 394 -17.56 -17.92 15.17
C GLU A 394 -17.87 -17.13 16.43
N VAL A 395 -18.98 -16.38 16.40
CA VAL A 395 -19.59 -15.79 17.59
C VAL A 395 -20.51 -16.83 18.22
N ARG A 396 -20.24 -17.16 19.48
CA ARG A 396 -20.95 -18.18 20.25
C ARG A 396 -21.41 -17.65 21.59
N PHE A 397 -22.47 -18.26 22.11
CA PHE A 397 -22.94 -18.05 23.47
C PHE A 397 -23.31 -19.38 24.12
N ASP A 398 -22.74 -19.70 25.28
CA ASP A 398 -23.14 -20.85 26.11
C ASP A 398 -24.47 -20.56 26.84
N ALA A 399 -25.50 -20.12 26.12
CA ALA A 399 -26.76 -19.64 26.66
C ALA A 399 -27.44 -20.70 27.54
N GLY A 400 -27.64 -21.91 27.00
CA GLY A 400 -28.47 -22.95 27.61
C GLY A 400 -27.77 -24.29 27.94
N THR A 401 -28.54 -25.19 28.53
CA THR A 401 -28.17 -26.61 28.71
C THR A 401 -29.00 -27.55 27.83
N ALA A 402 -28.37 -28.63 27.36
CA ALA A 402 -29.02 -29.77 26.73
C ALA A 402 -28.57 -31.06 27.44
N ASN A 403 -29.51 -31.84 27.98
CA ASN A 403 -29.23 -33.06 28.76
C ASN A 403 -28.14 -32.85 29.83
N ILE A 404 -28.34 -31.85 30.70
CA ILE A 404 -27.45 -31.47 31.82
C ILE A 404 -26.12 -30.82 31.39
N GLN A 405 -25.68 -30.99 30.12
CA GLN A 405 -24.45 -30.38 29.61
C GLN A 405 -24.70 -28.99 29.02
N HIS A 406 -23.81 -28.03 29.30
CA HIS A 406 -23.80 -26.73 28.64
C HIS A 406 -23.41 -26.90 27.16
N ARG A 407 -24.10 -26.19 26.25
CA ARG A 407 -23.81 -26.21 24.81
C ARG A 407 -23.80 -24.79 24.26
N SER A 408 -22.87 -24.50 23.35
CA SER A 408 -22.77 -23.20 22.70
C SER A 408 -23.78 -23.09 21.57
N ALA A 409 -24.65 -22.09 21.63
CA ALA A 409 -25.36 -21.57 20.47
C ALA A 409 -24.42 -20.69 19.63
N LEU A 410 -24.67 -20.58 18.33
CA LEU A 410 -24.08 -19.60 17.43
C LEU A 410 -24.98 -18.36 17.38
N VAL A 411 -24.41 -17.18 17.15
CA VAL A 411 -25.17 -15.97 16.82
C VAL A 411 -25.39 -15.93 15.32
N MET A 412 -26.64 -15.84 14.87
CA MET A 412 -27.02 -15.79 13.45
C MET A 412 -28.31 -14.98 13.24
N PRO A 413 -28.57 -14.41 12.06
CA PRO A 413 -29.87 -13.83 11.74
C PRO A 413 -31.01 -14.83 11.92
N ALA A 414 -32.22 -14.34 12.20
CA ALA A 414 -33.43 -15.16 12.27
C ALA A 414 -33.69 -15.92 10.95
N GLY A 415 -33.34 -15.34 9.78
CA GLY A 415 -33.40 -16.00 8.48
C GLY A 415 -32.56 -17.28 8.36
N ASN A 416 -31.54 -17.45 9.21
CA ASN A 416 -30.72 -18.66 9.27
C ASN A 416 -31.26 -19.69 10.28
N VAL A 417 -32.32 -19.40 11.04
CA VAL A 417 -32.90 -20.35 12.00
C VAL A 417 -33.89 -21.27 11.27
N LEU A 418 -33.57 -22.57 11.19
CA LEU A 418 -34.40 -23.57 10.53
C LEU A 418 -35.09 -24.51 11.53
N PRO A 419 -36.26 -25.09 11.17
CA PRO A 419 -36.85 -26.22 11.88
C PRO A 419 -35.83 -27.34 12.15
N GLY A 420 -35.81 -27.86 13.37
CA GLY A 420 -34.84 -28.85 13.84
C GLY A 420 -33.61 -28.26 14.56
N HIS A 421 -33.33 -26.97 14.42
CA HIS A 421 -32.39 -26.26 15.30
C HIS A 421 -33.00 -26.04 16.70
N SER A 422 -32.26 -25.48 17.65
CA SER A 422 -32.78 -25.19 18.99
C SER A 422 -32.45 -23.79 19.49
N LEU A 423 -33.45 -23.11 20.04
CA LEU A 423 -33.31 -21.80 20.65
C LEU A 423 -33.13 -21.93 22.18
N PRO A 424 -32.38 -21.04 22.84
CA PRO A 424 -32.34 -20.96 24.29
C PRO A 424 -33.66 -20.38 24.84
N VAL A 425 -34.38 -21.18 25.62
CA VAL A 425 -35.63 -20.78 26.28
C VAL A 425 -35.52 -20.79 27.80
N VAL A 426 -36.29 -19.94 28.46
CA VAL A 426 -36.39 -19.83 29.91
C VAL A 426 -37.36 -20.87 30.48
N ARG A 427 -36.87 -21.68 31.42
CA ARG A 427 -37.69 -22.67 32.14
C ARG A 427 -37.20 -22.84 33.58
N ARG A 428 -38.09 -22.62 34.56
CA ARG A 428 -37.82 -22.79 36.02
C ARG A 428 -36.53 -22.07 36.46
N ASN A 429 -36.42 -20.78 36.11
CA ASN A 429 -35.27 -19.91 36.40
C ASN A 429 -33.91 -20.42 35.86
N ARG A 430 -33.93 -21.05 34.68
CA ARG A 430 -32.74 -21.50 33.92
C ARG A 430 -32.98 -21.36 32.43
N VAL A 431 -31.90 -21.34 31.66
CA VAL A 431 -31.94 -21.41 30.20
C VAL A 431 -31.67 -22.86 29.74
N VAL A 432 -32.58 -23.40 28.95
CA VAL A 432 -32.50 -24.73 28.34
C VAL A 432 -32.68 -24.60 26.84
N TYR A 433 -32.09 -25.50 26.05
CA TYR A 433 -32.39 -25.51 24.61
C TYR A 433 -33.74 -26.19 24.34
N ASP A 434 -34.54 -25.57 23.47
CA ASP A 434 -35.79 -26.12 22.97
C ASP A 434 -35.84 -26.07 21.44
N ARG A 435 -36.37 -27.11 20.82
CA ARG A 435 -36.25 -27.35 19.38
C ARG A 435 -37.27 -26.53 18.60
N VAL A 436 -36.84 -25.82 17.57
CA VAL A 436 -37.74 -25.16 16.61
C VAL A 436 -38.46 -26.23 15.80
N VAL A 437 -39.79 -26.20 15.76
CA VAL A 437 -40.62 -27.14 14.99
C VAL A 437 -41.22 -26.50 13.75
N ARG A 438 -41.46 -25.19 13.79
CA ARG A 438 -42.04 -24.42 12.67
C ARG A 438 -41.39 -23.03 12.61
N VAL A 439 -41.21 -22.56 11.39
CA VAL A 439 -40.90 -21.17 11.08
C VAL A 439 -41.94 -20.73 10.06
N SER A 440 -42.61 -19.61 10.31
CA SER A 440 -43.54 -18.99 9.38
C SER A 440 -43.13 -17.55 9.11
N GLU A 441 -43.31 -17.09 7.87
CA GLU A 441 -42.92 -15.78 7.42
C GLU A 441 -44.12 -14.94 7.00
N GLU A 442 -44.06 -13.64 7.27
CA GLU A 442 -45.09 -12.66 6.92
C GLU A 442 -44.43 -11.32 6.58
N TRP A 443 -44.95 -10.64 5.55
CA TRP A 443 -44.56 -9.27 5.24
C TRP A 443 -45.63 -8.32 5.74
N ARG A 444 -45.32 -7.53 6.78
CA ARG A 444 -46.23 -6.51 7.33
C ARG A 444 -45.49 -5.22 7.66
N THR A 445 -46.26 -4.16 7.90
CA THR A 445 -45.77 -2.86 8.38
C THR A 445 -46.22 -2.69 9.81
N GLU A 446 -45.28 -2.54 10.74
CA GLU A 446 -45.57 -2.46 12.18
C GLU A 446 -44.50 -1.59 12.87
N PRO A 447 -44.83 -0.89 13.98
CA PRO A 447 -43.82 -0.39 14.89
C PRO A 447 -42.90 -1.51 15.36
N VAL A 448 -41.60 -1.27 15.19
CA VAL A 448 -40.50 -2.09 15.62
C VAL A 448 -39.62 -1.33 16.64
N PHE A 449 -38.87 -2.06 17.47
CA PHE A 449 -38.19 -1.65 18.69
C PHE A 449 -36.84 -2.36 18.83
N ASP A 450 -35.85 -1.81 19.51
CA ASP A 450 -34.71 -2.61 19.97
C ASP A 450 -34.28 -2.18 21.37
N LEU A 451 -33.76 -3.11 22.16
CA LEU A 451 -33.36 -2.86 23.54
C LEU A 451 -31.85 -2.99 23.64
N GLU A 452 -31.15 -1.89 23.88
CA GLU A 452 -29.76 -1.99 24.29
C GLU A 452 -29.71 -2.37 25.78
N VAL A 453 -28.94 -3.42 26.12
CA VAL A 453 -28.91 -3.99 27.48
C VAL A 453 -27.48 -4.14 27.98
N ASP A 454 -27.18 -3.49 29.10
CA ASP A 454 -25.82 -3.33 29.62
C ASP A 454 -25.12 -4.67 29.91
N ARG A 455 -23.87 -4.79 29.45
CA ARG A 455 -22.92 -5.94 29.58
C ARG A 455 -23.35 -7.27 28.97
N THR A 456 -24.63 -7.64 29.04
CA THR A 456 -25.13 -8.95 28.60
C THR A 456 -25.25 -9.03 27.09
N HIS A 457 -25.59 -7.91 26.45
CA HIS A 457 -25.91 -7.83 25.02
C HIS A 457 -26.97 -8.87 24.59
N ASN A 458 -27.90 -9.16 25.51
CA ASN A 458 -29.03 -10.06 25.31
C ASN A 458 -30.13 -9.82 26.36
N PHE A 459 -31.36 -10.15 26.01
CA PHE A 459 -32.54 -10.17 26.87
C PHE A 459 -33.46 -11.34 26.52
N VAL A 460 -34.55 -11.53 27.27
CA VAL A 460 -35.52 -12.60 27.02
C VAL A 460 -36.83 -12.01 26.48
N ALA A 461 -37.20 -12.40 25.25
CA ALA A 461 -38.43 -12.04 24.55
C ALA A 461 -39.28 -13.31 24.30
N SER A 462 -40.55 -13.31 24.71
CA SER A 462 -41.46 -14.47 24.66
C SER A 462 -40.90 -15.75 25.29
N GLY A 463 -40.10 -15.61 26.36
CA GLY A 463 -39.36 -16.70 26.99
C GLY A 463 -38.17 -17.24 26.19
N ILE A 464 -37.81 -16.67 25.04
CA ILE A 464 -36.63 -16.99 24.21
C ILE A 464 -35.55 -15.93 24.42
N VAL A 465 -34.27 -16.32 24.53
CA VAL A 465 -33.15 -15.35 24.63
C VAL A 465 -32.82 -14.80 23.23
N VAL A 466 -32.76 -13.47 23.11
CA VAL A 466 -32.49 -12.69 21.88
C VAL A 466 -31.38 -11.65 22.11
N HIS A 467 -30.75 -11.14 21.03
CA HIS A 467 -29.57 -10.25 21.05
C HIS A 467 -29.97 -8.78 20.75
N ASN A 468 -29.13 -7.78 21.10
CA ASN A 468 -29.33 -6.36 20.77
C ASN A 468 -28.37 -5.81 19.68
N SER A 469 -28.68 -4.71 18.99
CA SER A 469 -27.79 -4.16 17.95
C SER A 469 -26.61 -3.31 18.50
N ILE A 470 -25.49 -3.21 17.74
CA ILE A 470 -24.26 -2.47 18.10
C ILE A 470 -23.45 -2.07 16.84
N TYR A 471 -22.98 -0.82 16.72
CA TYR A 471 -21.63 -0.38 16.25
C TYR A 471 -21.43 1.17 16.42
N LYS A 472 -20.19 1.72 16.65
CA LYS A 472 -19.69 3.04 16.13
C LYS A 472 -18.16 3.18 15.97
N TRP A 473 -17.70 3.93 14.95
CA TRP A 473 -16.33 4.40 14.72
C TRP A 473 -16.03 5.81 14.16
N ARG A 474 -16.96 6.78 13.92
CA ARG A 474 -16.51 8.12 13.40
C ARG A 474 -17.08 9.45 13.93
N GLY A 475 -17.78 9.49 15.05
CA GLY A 475 -18.19 10.75 15.74
C GLY A 475 -19.18 11.68 15.02
N ALA A 476 -19.37 11.54 13.70
CA ALA A 476 -20.58 11.98 13.00
C ALA A 476 -21.73 11.01 13.33
N ALA A 477 -22.92 11.54 13.56
CA ALA A 477 -23.90 10.99 14.47
C ALA A 477 -25.34 11.13 13.96
N LEU A 478 -25.82 10.03 13.38
CA LEU A 478 -27.25 9.74 13.20
C LEU A 478 -28.06 9.80 14.50
N SER A 479 -27.41 9.63 15.65
CA SER A 479 -27.98 9.92 16.97
C SER A 479 -28.47 11.35 17.09
N ASN A 480 -27.80 12.35 16.50
CA ASN A 480 -28.19 13.75 16.63
C ASN A 480 -29.62 13.99 16.15
N VAL A 481 -29.98 13.49 14.96
CA VAL A 481 -31.31 13.67 14.35
C VAL A 481 -32.42 13.10 15.21
N MET A 482 -32.15 11.92 15.77
CA MET A 482 -33.05 11.23 16.68
C MET A 482 -33.19 12.03 17.97
N GLU A 483 -32.08 12.43 18.58
CA GLU A 483 -32.01 13.23 19.81
C GLU A 483 -32.64 14.63 19.63
N PHE A 484 -32.55 15.26 18.46
CA PHE A 484 -33.20 16.54 18.19
C PHE A 484 -34.71 16.45 18.24
N LYS A 485 -35.31 15.36 17.73
CA LYS A 485 -36.76 15.14 17.88
C LYS A 485 -37.16 14.86 19.33
N GLU A 486 -36.28 14.26 20.12
CA GLU A 486 -36.48 14.09 21.57
C GLU A 486 -36.37 15.43 22.33
N GLN A 487 -35.44 16.32 21.94
CA GLN A 487 -35.24 17.64 22.56
C GLN A 487 -36.25 18.72 22.11
N TYR A 488 -36.73 18.63 20.87
CA TYR A 488 -37.67 19.58 20.25
C TYR A 488 -38.92 18.84 19.72
N PRO A 489 -39.78 18.31 20.62
CA PRO A 489 -40.96 17.52 20.22
C PRO A 489 -41.99 18.31 19.41
N ASP A 490 -42.01 19.64 19.53
CA ASP A 490 -42.88 20.54 18.75
C ASP A 490 -42.31 20.88 17.35
N ALA A 491 -41.18 20.29 16.95
CA ALA A 491 -40.53 20.60 15.68
C ALA A 491 -41.34 20.09 14.48
N ARG A 492 -41.43 20.92 13.43
CA ARG A 492 -42.13 20.59 12.19
C ARG A 492 -41.20 19.88 11.21
N ASP A 493 -41.56 18.68 10.81
CA ASP A 493 -40.91 17.99 9.69
C ASP A 493 -41.22 18.65 8.34
N ILE A 494 -40.18 18.91 7.55
CA ILE A 494 -40.28 19.39 6.17
C ILE A 494 -39.33 18.57 5.31
N VAL A 495 -39.84 17.95 4.26
CA VAL A 495 -39.07 17.15 3.31
C VAL A 495 -38.96 17.93 2.01
N LEU A 496 -37.74 18.32 1.63
CA LEU A 496 -37.48 19.06 0.39
C LEU A 496 -37.12 18.07 -0.72
N THR A 497 -38.02 17.89 -1.68
CA THR A 497 -37.82 17.02 -2.85
C THR A 497 -37.36 17.76 -4.10
N ASP A 498 -37.53 19.08 -4.13
CA ASP A 498 -37.39 19.87 -5.33
C ASP A 498 -35.92 20.31 -5.52
N ASN A 499 -35.35 19.96 -6.67
CA ASN A 499 -33.96 20.21 -6.99
C ASN A 499 -33.86 21.23 -8.13
N TYR A 500 -33.24 22.37 -7.82
CA TYR A 500 -33.05 23.52 -8.71
C TYR A 500 -31.66 23.55 -9.36
N ARG A 501 -30.94 22.41 -9.40
CA ARG A 501 -29.55 22.32 -9.87
C ARG A 501 -29.36 21.33 -11.02
N CYS A 502 -29.73 20.07 -10.79
CA CYS A 502 -29.29 18.94 -11.60
C CYS A 502 -30.37 18.49 -12.61
N PRO A 503 -29.96 17.88 -13.75
CA PRO A 503 -30.88 17.19 -14.65
C PRO A 503 -31.51 15.96 -13.96
N GLN A 504 -32.74 15.59 -14.32
CA GLN A 504 -33.44 14.46 -13.69
C GLN A 504 -32.68 13.15 -13.86
N ASP A 505 -32.03 12.91 -15.00
CA ASP A 505 -31.26 11.68 -15.26
C ASP A 505 -30.06 11.53 -14.30
N VAL A 506 -29.42 12.65 -13.96
CA VAL A 506 -28.32 12.68 -12.97
C VAL A 506 -28.87 12.42 -11.57
N LEU A 507 -30.02 13.01 -11.23
CA LEU A 507 -30.71 12.77 -9.95
C LEU A 507 -31.14 11.30 -9.82
N ASP A 508 -31.72 10.70 -10.87
CA ASP A 508 -32.18 9.32 -10.87
C ASP A 508 -31.01 8.32 -10.82
N ALA A 509 -29.90 8.59 -11.51
CA ALA A 509 -28.69 7.78 -11.41
C ALA A 509 -28.02 7.87 -10.03
N ALA A 510 -27.90 9.08 -9.47
CA ALA A 510 -27.39 9.28 -8.12
C ALA A 510 -28.32 8.66 -7.06
N TYR A 511 -29.63 8.68 -7.31
CA TYR A 511 -30.63 8.04 -6.46
C TYR A 511 -30.52 6.50 -6.51
N ARG A 512 -30.40 5.89 -7.70
CA ARG A 512 -30.12 4.43 -7.84
C ARG A 512 -28.85 4.04 -7.09
N LEU A 513 -27.77 4.80 -7.26
CA LEU A 513 -26.53 4.57 -6.53
C LEU A 513 -26.77 4.59 -5.02
N ILE A 514 -27.29 5.69 -4.46
CA ILE A 514 -27.38 5.84 -3.01
C ILE A 514 -28.37 4.86 -2.37
N GLN A 515 -29.33 4.29 -3.12
CA GLN A 515 -30.17 3.18 -2.65
C GLN A 515 -29.36 1.91 -2.27
N HIS A 516 -28.12 1.73 -2.76
CA HIS A 516 -27.23 0.66 -2.28
C HIS A 516 -26.65 0.90 -0.88
N ASN A 517 -26.91 2.05 -0.26
CA ASN A 517 -26.73 2.28 1.18
C ASN A 517 -28.00 1.99 2.00
N ASN A 518 -29.09 1.52 1.37
CA ASN A 518 -30.20 0.95 2.14
C ASN A 518 -29.68 -0.31 2.89
N PRO A 519 -30.11 -0.57 4.13
CA PRO A 519 -31.25 0.08 4.78
C PRO A 519 -30.95 1.46 5.37
N ASP A 520 -29.68 1.80 5.68
CA ASP A 520 -29.20 2.98 6.45
C ASP A 520 -29.48 4.39 5.84
N ARG A 521 -30.70 4.68 5.37
CA ARG A 521 -31.14 5.97 4.80
C ARG A 521 -32.44 6.49 5.42
N LEU A 522 -32.56 7.82 5.59
CA LEU A 522 -33.74 8.57 6.08
C LEU A 522 -35.04 8.09 5.45
N GLU A 523 -34.98 7.91 4.14
CA GLU A 523 -36.11 7.57 3.30
C GLU A 523 -36.71 6.22 3.71
N VAL A 524 -35.86 5.31 4.14
CA VAL A 524 -36.24 4.02 4.73
C VAL A 524 -36.52 4.18 6.22
N LYS A 525 -35.81 5.05 6.97
CA LYS A 525 -36.04 5.27 8.41
C LYS A 525 -37.35 5.92 8.78
N TYR A 526 -37.63 7.10 8.24
CA TYR A 526 -38.78 7.92 8.60
C TYR A 526 -39.93 7.83 7.60
N GLY A 527 -39.84 6.95 6.60
CA GLY A 527 -40.89 6.74 5.59
C GLY A 527 -41.11 7.95 4.67
N ILE A 528 -40.11 8.83 4.55
CA ILE A 528 -40.18 10.08 3.78
C ILE A 528 -39.65 9.90 2.37
N ALA A 529 -40.37 10.40 1.37
CA ALA A 529 -39.89 10.38 -0.02
C ALA A 529 -38.74 11.38 -0.20
N LYS A 530 -37.52 10.89 -0.44
CA LYS A 530 -36.32 11.69 -0.76
C LYS A 530 -35.89 11.56 -2.23
N LYS A 531 -36.66 10.83 -3.06
CA LYS A 531 -36.45 10.88 -4.53
C LYS A 531 -36.63 12.31 -5.04
N LEU A 532 -35.52 12.94 -5.39
CA LEU A 532 -35.49 14.33 -5.86
C LEU A 532 -36.15 14.48 -7.23
N ARG A 533 -36.81 15.62 -7.45
CA ARG A 533 -37.46 16.01 -8.70
C ARG A 533 -36.84 17.29 -9.23
N ARG A 534 -36.52 17.35 -10.52
CA ARG A 534 -36.07 18.57 -11.20
C ARG A 534 -37.17 19.63 -11.12
N ALA A 535 -36.84 20.80 -10.57
CA ALA A 535 -37.72 21.95 -10.44
C ALA A 535 -37.14 23.20 -11.14
N LEU A 536 -36.46 22.98 -12.27
CA LEU A 536 -35.87 24.04 -13.08
C LEU A 536 -36.92 24.72 -13.99
N PRO A 537 -36.71 25.99 -14.38
CA PRO A 537 -37.53 26.69 -15.37
C PRO A 537 -37.64 25.95 -16.71
N ALA A 538 -38.73 26.16 -17.45
CA ALA A 538 -39.04 25.45 -18.70
C ALA A 538 -38.08 25.78 -19.87
N ASP A 539 -37.36 26.90 -19.77
CA ASP A 539 -36.32 27.38 -20.67
C ASP A 539 -34.90 26.86 -20.30
N ALA A 540 -34.75 26.19 -19.15
CA ALA A 540 -33.46 25.62 -18.77
C ALA A 540 -33.11 24.41 -19.65
N PRO A 541 -31.88 24.34 -20.22
CA PRO A 541 -31.50 23.33 -21.21
C PRO A 541 -31.75 21.90 -20.73
N GLU A 542 -32.09 21.00 -21.66
CA GLU A 542 -32.10 19.57 -21.39
C GLU A 542 -30.66 19.10 -21.15
N GLY A 543 -30.32 18.87 -19.88
CA GLY A 543 -29.01 18.40 -19.49
C GLY A 543 -28.70 17.02 -20.06
N LYS A 544 -27.43 16.79 -20.42
CA LYS A 544 -26.96 15.49 -20.89
C LYS A 544 -26.95 14.53 -19.70
N GLY A 545 -27.70 13.43 -19.81
CA GLY A 545 -27.70 12.35 -18.81
C GLY A 545 -26.29 11.79 -18.55
N PRO A 546 -26.07 11.13 -17.40
CA PRO A 546 -24.74 10.72 -16.96
C PRO A 546 -24.15 9.66 -17.89
N ALA A 547 -23.01 9.98 -18.51
CA ALA A 547 -22.34 9.13 -19.49
C ALA A 547 -21.10 8.47 -18.89
N HIS A 548 -20.97 7.14 -19.03
CA HIS A 548 -19.72 6.43 -18.71
C HIS A 548 -18.84 6.26 -19.95
N LEU A 549 -17.57 6.66 -19.82
CA LEU A 549 -16.55 6.53 -20.86
C LEU A 549 -15.41 5.63 -20.33
N ALA A 550 -15.26 4.46 -20.95
CA ALA A 550 -14.22 3.49 -20.64
C ALA A 550 -13.06 3.59 -21.63
N TYR A 551 -11.82 3.51 -21.14
CA TYR A 551 -10.59 3.69 -21.91
C TYR A 551 -9.60 2.53 -21.69
N ASP A 552 -8.64 2.37 -22.60
CA ASP A 552 -7.57 1.38 -22.45
C ASP A 552 -6.56 1.75 -21.33
N THR A 553 -6.18 3.02 -21.21
CA THR A 553 -5.07 3.50 -20.38
C THR A 553 -5.41 4.82 -19.67
N ILE A 554 -4.78 5.09 -18.52
CA ILE A 554 -4.89 6.36 -17.80
C ILE A 554 -4.53 7.57 -18.70
N SER A 555 -3.56 7.40 -19.60
CA SER A 555 -3.15 8.46 -20.54
C SER A 555 -4.21 8.72 -21.60
N SER A 556 -4.82 7.69 -22.20
CA SER A 556 -5.90 7.90 -23.18
C SER A 556 -7.18 8.44 -22.55
N GLN A 557 -7.47 8.06 -21.30
CA GLN A 557 -8.51 8.67 -20.48
C GLN A 557 -8.26 10.17 -20.25
N ALA A 558 -7.03 10.55 -19.89
CA ALA A 558 -6.68 11.95 -19.67
C ALA A 558 -6.79 12.77 -20.96
N ASP A 559 -6.16 12.32 -22.05
CA ASP A 559 -6.24 12.97 -23.37
C ASP A 559 -7.70 13.18 -23.81
N ALA A 560 -8.54 12.14 -23.68
CA ALA A 560 -9.93 12.19 -24.13
C ALA A 560 -10.83 13.10 -23.26
N VAL A 561 -10.55 13.22 -21.95
CA VAL A 561 -11.23 14.22 -21.09
C VAL A 561 -10.84 15.63 -21.53
N VAL A 562 -9.57 15.87 -21.84
CA VAL A 562 -9.10 17.18 -22.33
C VAL A 562 -9.65 17.50 -23.72
N ASP A 563 -9.82 16.51 -24.60
CA ASP A 563 -10.53 16.65 -25.88
C ASP A 563 -12.00 17.06 -25.70
N LEU A 564 -12.71 16.49 -24.72
CA LEU A 564 -14.09 16.85 -24.44
C LEU A 564 -14.20 18.29 -23.91
N ILE A 565 -13.27 18.71 -23.04
CA ILE A 565 -13.16 20.10 -22.56
C ILE A 565 -12.87 21.06 -23.73
N ALA A 566 -11.95 20.70 -24.63
CA ALA A 566 -11.65 21.50 -25.82
C ALA A 566 -12.86 21.63 -26.77
N ARG A 567 -13.68 20.58 -26.90
CA ARG A 567 -14.92 20.60 -27.70
C ARG A 567 -16.01 21.46 -27.07
N GLU A 568 -16.22 21.37 -25.76
CA GLU A 568 -17.15 22.28 -25.06
C GLU A 568 -16.68 23.74 -25.16
N ARG A 569 -15.36 24.00 -25.13
CA ARG A 569 -14.81 25.33 -25.43
C ARG A 569 -15.07 25.78 -26.88
N ALA A 570 -14.90 24.90 -27.85
CA ALA A 570 -15.21 25.19 -29.26
C ALA A 570 -16.71 25.45 -29.48
N ALA A 571 -17.59 24.86 -28.65
CA ALA A 571 -19.02 25.15 -28.60
C ALA A 571 -19.37 26.45 -27.83
N GLY A 572 -18.37 27.22 -27.39
CA GLY A 572 -18.53 28.54 -26.76
C GLY A 572 -18.48 28.56 -25.22
N ARG A 573 -18.31 27.42 -24.54
CA ARG A 573 -18.31 27.35 -23.07
C ARG A 573 -16.97 27.84 -22.48
N PRO A 574 -16.95 28.70 -21.44
CA PRO A 574 -15.71 29.11 -20.78
C PRO A 574 -15.13 27.96 -19.94
N TYR A 575 -13.81 27.94 -19.74
CA TYR A 575 -13.14 26.80 -19.06
C TYR A 575 -13.52 26.65 -17.58
N LYS A 576 -13.88 27.75 -16.90
CA LYS A 576 -14.35 27.76 -15.50
C LYS A 576 -15.66 26.97 -15.27
N ASP A 577 -16.41 26.70 -16.34
CA ASP A 577 -17.65 25.92 -16.27
C ASP A 577 -17.39 24.39 -16.27
N CYS A 578 -16.13 23.99 -16.44
CA CYS A 578 -15.68 22.60 -16.44
C CYS A 578 -14.89 22.27 -15.18
N ALA A 579 -15.26 21.18 -14.49
CA ALA A 579 -14.55 20.67 -13.33
C ALA A 579 -14.16 19.19 -13.48
N ILE A 580 -12.93 18.85 -13.09
CA ILE A 580 -12.40 17.50 -12.97
C ILE A 580 -12.33 17.14 -11.49
N LEU A 581 -13.14 16.17 -11.07
CA LEU A 581 -13.24 15.71 -9.69
C LEU A 581 -12.46 14.41 -9.50
N VAL A 582 -11.48 14.44 -8.60
CA VAL A 582 -10.62 13.30 -8.24
C VAL A 582 -10.89 12.77 -6.83
N ARG A 583 -10.61 11.48 -6.59
CA ARG A 583 -10.74 10.87 -5.25
C ARG A 583 -9.57 11.21 -4.33
N ALA A 584 -8.35 11.28 -4.83
CA ALA A 584 -7.15 11.68 -4.10
C ALA A 584 -6.32 12.72 -4.87
N ASN A 585 -5.49 13.52 -4.20
CA ASN A 585 -4.68 14.57 -4.84
C ASN A 585 -3.79 14.00 -5.97
N ASN A 586 -3.12 12.88 -5.72
CA ASN A 586 -2.19 12.25 -6.67
C ASN A 586 -2.87 11.72 -7.95
N ASP A 587 -4.20 11.68 -7.98
CA ASP A 587 -4.97 11.19 -9.13
C ASP A 587 -5.19 12.26 -10.20
N ALA A 588 -4.89 13.53 -9.88
CA ALA A 588 -5.00 14.65 -10.81
C ALA A 588 -3.83 14.71 -11.81
N GLU A 589 -2.63 14.26 -11.42
CA GLU A 589 -1.38 14.41 -12.17
C GLU A 589 -1.48 14.06 -13.68
N PRO A 590 -2.11 12.94 -14.11
CA PRO A 590 -2.25 12.64 -15.54
C PRO A 590 -3.09 13.67 -16.31
N PHE A 591 -4.14 14.20 -15.67
CA PHE A 591 -5.03 15.20 -16.26
C PHE A 591 -4.35 16.58 -16.33
N LEU A 592 -3.60 16.96 -15.29
CA LEU A 592 -2.81 18.20 -15.30
C LEU A 592 -1.77 18.20 -16.44
N ARG A 593 -1.09 17.06 -16.65
CA ARG A 593 -0.17 16.89 -17.80
C ARG A 593 -0.87 16.99 -19.15
N ALA A 594 -2.00 16.33 -19.32
CA ALA A 594 -2.77 16.40 -20.57
C ALA A 594 -3.30 17.82 -20.86
N LEU A 595 -3.74 18.56 -19.83
CA LEU A 595 -4.15 19.96 -19.94
C LEU A 595 -2.97 20.85 -20.36
N ASN A 596 -1.80 20.68 -19.74
CA ASN A 596 -0.55 21.37 -20.12
C ASN A 596 -0.15 21.10 -21.57
N MET A 597 -0.15 19.83 -22.00
CA MET A 597 0.21 19.42 -23.37
C MET A 597 -0.75 20.00 -24.44
N ARG A 598 -1.98 20.36 -24.06
CA ARG A 598 -2.98 20.99 -24.92
C ARG A 598 -3.07 22.52 -24.75
N GLY A 599 -2.26 23.12 -23.87
CA GLY A 599 -2.30 24.56 -23.57
C GLY A 599 -3.62 25.04 -22.96
N ILE A 600 -4.35 24.17 -22.25
CA ILE A 600 -5.61 24.53 -21.61
C ILE A 600 -5.32 25.02 -20.18
N PRO A 601 -5.72 26.25 -19.80
CA PRO A 601 -5.49 26.78 -18.46
C PRO A 601 -6.30 25.99 -17.42
N TRP A 602 -5.67 25.69 -16.28
CA TRP A 602 -6.28 24.93 -15.19
C TRP A 602 -5.90 25.49 -13.81
N THR A 603 -6.72 25.19 -12.80
CA THR A 603 -6.43 25.46 -11.39
C THR A 603 -6.52 24.15 -10.61
N PHE A 604 -5.56 23.87 -9.73
CA PHE A 604 -5.57 22.66 -8.90
C PHE A 604 -5.64 23.00 -7.42
N SER A 605 -6.71 22.56 -6.76
CA SER A 605 -6.96 22.84 -5.34
C SER A 605 -6.55 21.70 -4.40
N GLY A 606 -5.53 20.90 -4.74
CA GLY A 606 -5.03 19.83 -3.87
C GLY A 606 -3.99 20.31 -2.87
N ASN A 607 -3.82 19.57 -1.77
CA ASN A 607 -2.64 19.67 -0.91
C ASN A 607 -1.45 19.01 -1.63
N ALA A 608 -0.99 19.64 -2.71
CA ALA A 608 0.38 19.47 -3.19
C ALA A 608 1.28 20.28 -2.26
N GLY A 609 2.34 19.64 -1.78
CA GLY A 609 3.25 20.23 -0.81
C GLY A 609 3.93 21.50 -1.27
N LEU A 610 4.04 22.48 -0.37
CA LEU A 610 4.84 23.68 -0.56
C LEU A 610 6.33 23.33 -0.61
N TYR A 611 6.81 22.42 0.25
CA TYR A 611 8.22 22.08 0.34
C TYR A 611 8.72 21.27 -0.88
N GLY A 612 7.81 20.63 -1.62
CA GLY A 612 8.13 19.94 -2.87
C GLY A 612 8.32 20.85 -4.10
N ARG A 613 7.93 22.13 -4.02
CA ARG A 613 7.95 23.06 -5.15
C ARG A 613 9.38 23.50 -5.53
N PRO A 614 9.75 23.59 -6.82
CA PRO A 614 11.12 23.92 -7.22
C PRO A 614 11.68 25.20 -6.59
N GLU A 615 10.86 26.26 -6.55
CA GLU A 615 11.20 27.56 -5.96
C GLU A 615 11.44 27.45 -4.45
N ILE A 616 10.68 26.62 -3.74
CA ILE A 616 10.84 26.42 -2.28
C ILE A 616 11.99 25.44 -1.99
N ARG A 617 12.15 24.39 -2.79
CA ARG A 617 13.27 23.44 -2.69
C ARG A 617 14.61 24.14 -2.86
N LEU A 618 14.69 25.15 -3.73
CA LEU A 618 15.89 25.97 -3.91
C LEU A 618 16.22 26.76 -2.65
N LEU A 619 15.21 27.38 -2.01
CA LEU A 619 15.36 28.10 -0.75
C LEU A 619 15.73 27.17 0.42
N ILE A 620 15.12 25.99 0.52
CA ILE A 620 15.46 24.98 1.53
C ILE A 620 16.88 24.45 1.30
N ALA A 621 17.26 24.15 0.06
CA ALA A 621 18.61 23.68 -0.26
C ALA A 621 19.68 24.74 0.04
N PHE A 622 19.39 26.03 -0.20
CA PHE A 622 20.24 27.13 0.24
C PHE A 622 20.41 27.16 1.76
N LEU A 623 19.30 27.18 2.52
CA LEU A 623 19.35 27.24 3.99
C LEU A 623 20.06 26.01 4.59
N ARG A 624 19.82 24.80 4.08
CA ARG A 624 20.53 23.58 4.48
C ARG A 624 22.02 23.65 4.15
N SER A 625 22.41 24.11 2.96
CA SER A 625 23.82 24.26 2.57
C SER A 625 24.59 25.24 3.47
N VAL A 626 23.90 26.25 4.04
CA VAL A 626 24.48 27.22 4.99
C VAL A 626 24.51 26.68 6.42
N ALA A 627 23.49 25.93 6.86
CA ALA A 627 23.42 25.35 8.21
C ALA A 627 24.31 24.10 8.40
N HIS A 628 24.31 23.23 7.39
CA HIS A 628 24.89 21.88 7.36
C HIS A 628 25.74 21.71 6.09
N PRO A 629 27.00 22.16 6.08
CA PRO A 629 27.92 21.97 4.94
C PRO A 629 28.20 20.49 4.61
N ASP A 630 27.84 19.58 5.53
CA ASP A 630 27.85 18.13 5.36
C ASP A 630 26.70 17.60 4.49
N ASP A 631 25.60 18.35 4.30
CA ASP A 631 24.51 18.01 3.37
C ASP A 631 24.94 18.20 1.90
N SER A 632 25.59 17.15 1.40
CA SER A 632 26.06 17.06 0.02
C SER A 632 24.93 16.99 -1.00
N VAL A 633 23.68 16.66 -0.60
CA VAL A 633 22.53 16.54 -1.51
C VAL A 633 21.92 17.93 -1.78
N SER A 634 21.69 18.71 -0.72
CA SER A 634 21.22 20.10 -0.86
C SER A 634 22.23 20.96 -1.61
N LEU A 635 23.53 20.81 -1.31
CA LEU A 635 24.60 21.52 -2.01
C LEU A 635 24.67 21.16 -3.49
N HIS A 636 24.52 19.88 -3.85
CA HIS A 636 24.46 19.44 -5.25
C HIS A 636 23.26 20.07 -5.98
N TYR A 637 22.08 20.08 -5.35
CA TYR A 637 20.89 20.71 -5.94
C TYR A 637 21.10 22.21 -6.16
N LEU A 638 21.63 22.94 -5.16
CA LEU A 638 21.94 24.36 -5.27
C LEU A 638 22.97 24.66 -6.38
N ALA A 639 24.03 23.86 -6.49
CA ALA A 639 25.06 23.99 -7.52
C ALA A 639 24.49 23.81 -8.95
N SER A 640 23.58 22.84 -9.13
CA SER A 640 22.90 22.57 -10.40
C SER A 640 21.79 23.57 -10.76
N SER A 641 21.43 24.49 -9.84
CA SER A 641 20.30 25.41 -10.02
C SER A 641 20.56 26.46 -11.10
N ALA A 642 19.49 27.09 -11.59
CA ALA A 642 19.56 28.19 -12.56
C ALA A 642 20.37 29.41 -12.08
N ILE A 643 20.64 29.54 -10.78
CA ILE A 643 21.45 30.63 -10.20
C ILE A 643 22.95 30.41 -10.48
N TYR A 644 23.45 29.19 -10.25
CA TYR A 644 24.89 28.88 -10.28
C TYR A 644 25.32 28.08 -11.49
N GLN A 645 24.43 27.27 -12.07
CA GLN A 645 24.60 26.58 -13.36
C GLN A 645 25.89 25.74 -13.47
N VAL A 646 26.33 25.09 -12.38
CA VAL A 646 27.51 24.21 -12.43
C VAL A 646 27.22 23.03 -13.39
N PRO A 647 28.05 22.78 -14.43
CA PRO A 647 27.82 21.71 -15.38
C PRO A 647 27.68 20.35 -14.71
N ILE A 648 26.56 19.65 -14.97
CA ILE A 648 26.18 18.43 -14.24
C ILE A 648 27.25 17.32 -14.31
N VAL A 649 27.98 17.23 -15.44
CA VAL A 649 29.08 16.27 -15.63
C VAL A 649 30.21 16.51 -14.64
N ASP A 650 30.57 17.77 -14.40
CA ASP A 650 31.66 18.16 -13.50
C ASP A 650 31.25 18.06 -12.03
N LEU A 651 30.01 18.47 -11.72
CA LEU A 651 29.43 18.28 -10.39
C LEU A 651 29.33 16.80 -10.02
N THR A 652 29.02 15.93 -10.99
CA THR A 652 29.00 14.46 -10.82
C THR A 652 30.39 13.90 -10.55
N LYS A 653 31.44 14.37 -11.24
CA LYS A 653 32.84 13.98 -10.93
C LYS A 653 33.20 14.35 -9.50
N CYS A 654 32.88 15.57 -9.07
CA CYS A 654 33.16 16.06 -7.71
C CYS A 654 32.40 15.22 -6.66
N SER A 655 31.11 14.95 -6.89
CA SER A 655 30.27 14.12 -6.01
C SER A 655 30.79 12.67 -5.92
N THR A 656 31.13 12.06 -7.05
CA THR A 656 31.71 10.71 -7.11
C THR A 656 33.06 10.64 -6.38
N TYR A 657 33.86 11.71 -6.42
CA TYR A 657 35.10 11.81 -5.66
C TYR A 657 34.86 11.92 -4.16
N ALA A 658 33.90 12.76 -3.75
CA ALA A 658 33.48 12.93 -2.36
C ALA A 658 33.07 11.57 -1.75
N ASP A 659 32.20 10.82 -2.43
CA ASP A 659 31.77 9.47 -2.03
C ASP A 659 32.96 8.50 -1.94
N ARG A 660 33.81 8.42 -2.97
CA ARG A 660 34.98 7.51 -3.03
C ARG A 660 36.02 7.76 -1.94
N LYS A 661 36.11 8.98 -1.41
CA LYS A 661 37.05 9.37 -0.35
C LYS A 661 36.39 9.58 1.01
N HIS A 662 35.09 9.31 1.14
CA HIS A 662 34.28 9.58 2.34
C HIS A 662 34.44 11.03 2.86
N ARG A 663 34.42 12.00 1.94
CA ARG A 663 34.45 13.45 2.24
C ARG A 663 33.11 14.08 1.86
N TRP A 664 32.78 15.22 2.46
CA TRP A 664 31.60 15.99 2.08
C TRP A 664 31.83 16.74 0.76
N LEU A 665 30.78 16.93 -0.04
CA LEU A 665 30.87 17.64 -1.31
C LEU A 665 31.37 19.08 -1.11
N PHE A 666 31.00 19.74 -0.02
CA PHE A 666 31.48 21.09 0.33
C PHE A 666 33.00 21.17 0.37
N ASP A 667 33.68 20.22 1.03
CA ASP A 667 35.15 20.22 1.13
C ASP A 667 35.85 19.94 -0.21
N VAL A 668 35.17 19.22 -1.12
CA VAL A 668 35.67 18.92 -2.47
C VAL A 668 35.47 20.12 -3.39
N LEU A 669 34.35 20.84 -3.28
CA LEU A 669 34.09 22.06 -4.05
C LEU A 669 34.94 23.25 -3.56
N ARG A 670 35.20 23.34 -2.24
CA ARG A 670 36.09 24.34 -1.63
C ARG A 670 37.54 24.22 -2.09
N GLY A 671 38.00 22.99 -2.31
CA GLY A 671 39.36 22.69 -2.76
C GLY A 671 39.37 21.52 -3.72
N ILE A 672 39.05 21.80 -5.00
CA ILE A 672 38.96 20.80 -6.07
C ILE A 672 40.30 20.05 -6.17
N PRO A 673 40.35 18.73 -5.89
CA PRO A 673 41.58 17.96 -5.97
C PRO A 673 42.10 17.87 -7.40
N VAL A 674 43.42 17.87 -7.59
CA VAL A 674 44.08 17.75 -8.90
C VAL A 674 43.65 16.48 -9.67
N GLU A 675 43.24 15.45 -8.93
CA GLU A 675 42.70 14.19 -9.44
C GLU A 675 41.31 14.33 -10.12
N VAL A 676 40.58 15.42 -9.86
CA VAL A 676 39.24 15.69 -10.38
C VAL A 676 39.32 16.70 -11.51
N GLN A 677 39.30 16.22 -12.75
CA GLN A 677 39.34 17.08 -13.94
C GLN A 677 37.99 17.77 -14.20
N VAL A 678 37.88 19.03 -13.79
CA VAL A 678 36.73 19.92 -13.98
C VAL A 678 37.01 20.88 -15.15
N SER A 679 35.98 21.28 -15.91
CA SER A 679 36.11 22.31 -16.96
C SER A 679 36.39 23.70 -16.38
N GLU A 680 36.92 24.63 -17.18
CA GLU A 680 37.14 26.02 -16.72
C GLU A 680 35.82 26.72 -16.33
N GLU A 681 34.75 26.46 -17.08
CA GLU A 681 33.38 26.92 -16.81
C GLU A 681 32.86 26.37 -15.48
N GLY A 682 32.95 25.05 -15.27
CA GLY A 682 32.58 24.42 -14.01
C GLY A 682 33.40 24.92 -12.82
N ALA A 683 34.71 25.09 -13.00
CA ALA A 683 35.58 25.62 -11.96
C ALA A 683 35.27 27.10 -11.62
N ALA A 684 34.86 27.90 -12.61
CA ALA A 684 34.41 29.28 -12.38
C ALA A 684 33.06 29.33 -11.64
N ALA A 685 32.09 28.52 -12.06
CA ALA A 685 30.79 28.41 -11.41
C ALA A 685 30.90 27.91 -9.95
N ILE A 686 31.76 26.91 -9.70
CA ILE A 686 32.06 26.39 -8.36
C ILE A 686 32.72 27.47 -7.49
N ARG A 687 33.72 28.20 -8.00
CA ARG A 687 34.36 29.30 -7.25
C ARG A 687 33.35 30.38 -6.83
N ARG A 688 32.42 30.75 -7.72
CA ARG A 688 31.34 31.70 -7.40
C ARG A 688 30.42 31.15 -6.31
N LEU A 689 29.94 29.91 -6.46
CA LEU A 689 29.09 29.24 -5.47
C LEU A 689 29.74 29.19 -4.09
N MET A 690 31.02 28.81 -4.02
CA MET A 690 31.73 28.70 -2.75
C MET A 690 31.95 30.07 -2.09
N ALA A 691 32.30 31.10 -2.87
CA ALA A 691 32.46 32.47 -2.35
C ALA A 691 31.13 33.03 -1.81
N ASP A 692 30.02 32.80 -2.50
CA ASP A 692 28.69 33.18 -2.02
C ASP A 692 28.31 32.39 -0.76
N LEU A 693 28.50 31.07 -0.72
CA LEU A 693 28.20 30.26 0.46
C LEU A 693 29.03 30.66 1.68
N GLU A 694 30.35 30.87 1.54
CA GLU A 694 31.20 31.33 2.66
C GLU A 694 30.73 32.69 3.19
N ARG A 695 30.36 33.63 2.31
CA ARG A 695 29.77 34.93 2.69
C ARG A 695 28.44 34.78 3.42
N TYR A 696 27.52 33.92 2.94
CA TYR A 696 26.24 33.68 3.61
C TYR A 696 26.41 32.93 4.94
N MET A 697 27.38 32.03 5.06
CA MET A 697 27.72 31.37 6.33
C MET A 697 28.25 32.34 7.38
N GLU A 698 28.96 33.38 6.96
CA GLU A 698 29.42 34.45 7.86
C GLU A 698 28.25 35.36 8.27
N LEU A 699 27.43 35.80 7.31
CA LEU A 699 26.23 36.62 7.55
C LEU A 699 25.18 35.90 8.43
N ALA A 700 25.01 34.58 8.26
CA ALA A 700 24.11 33.73 9.05
C ALA A 700 24.44 33.66 10.55
N ARG A 701 25.60 34.20 10.99
CA ARG A 701 26.00 34.28 12.40
C ARG A 701 25.38 35.49 13.11
N GLU A 702 25.05 36.53 12.36
CA GLU A 702 24.61 37.83 12.89
C GLU A 702 23.20 38.23 12.39
N SER A 703 22.76 37.71 11.24
CA SER A 703 21.43 37.99 10.67
C SER A 703 20.37 36.92 11.00
N PRO A 704 19.12 37.35 11.31
CA PRO A 704 17.95 36.48 11.34
C PRO A 704 17.73 35.68 10.06
N THR A 705 17.08 34.52 10.16
CA THR A 705 16.90 33.59 9.03
C THR A 705 16.15 34.23 7.85
N GLY A 706 15.13 35.06 8.16
CA GLY A 706 14.33 35.75 7.14
C GLY A 706 15.11 36.85 6.41
N GLU A 707 16.04 37.53 7.08
CA GLU A 707 16.88 38.57 6.47
C GLU A 707 17.92 37.93 5.53
N LEU A 708 18.56 36.84 5.95
CA LEU A 708 19.48 36.10 5.11
C LEU A 708 18.80 35.57 3.84
N LEU A 709 17.59 35.02 3.97
CA LEU A 709 16.82 34.51 2.83
C LEU A 709 16.38 35.63 1.87
N TYR A 710 16.04 36.80 2.41
CA TYR A 710 15.72 37.98 1.62
C TYR A 710 16.95 38.50 0.86
N GLN A 711 18.12 38.55 1.51
CA GLN A 711 19.38 38.94 0.88
C GLN A 711 19.76 37.97 -0.25
N PHE A 712 19.61 36.66 -0.04
CA PHE A 712 19.83 35.65 -1.08
C PHE A 712 18.94 35.86 -2.31
N LEU A 713 17.66 36.21 -2.13
CA LEU A 713 16.73 36.51 -3.25
C LEU A 713 17.06 37.82 -3.99
N LEU A 714 17.66 38.80 -3.30
CA LEU A 714 18.16 40.02 -3.93
C LEU A 714 19.43 39.74 -4.76
N ASP A 715 20.45 39.16 -4.12
CA ASP A 715 21.78 38.92 -4.70
C ASP A 715 21.75 37.92 -5.86
N SER A 716 20.83 36.94 -5.83
CA SER A 716 20.60 36.00 -6.94
C SER A 716 19.82 36.59 -8.12
N GLY A 717 19.22 37.77 -7.96
CA GLY A 717 18.38 38.42 -8.97
C GLY A 717 16.93 37.92 -9.04
N GLU A 718 16.57 36.87 -8.29
CA GLU A 718 15.22 36.30 -8.28
C GLU A 718 14.14 37.32 -7.85
N MET A 719 14.45 38.23 -6.92
CA MET A 719 13.51 39.30 -6.55
C MET A 719 13.17 40.24 -7.73
N THR A 720 14.13 40.48 -8.64
CA THR A 720 13.89 41.31 -9.85
C THR A 720 13.06 40.55 -10.89
N ARG A 721 13.19 39.21 -10.95
CA ARG A 721 12.33 38.33 -11.75
C ARG A 721 10.90 38.32 -11.20
N TYR A 722 10.72 38.17 -9.89
CA TYR A 722 9.40 38.19 -9.24
C TYR A 722 8.69 39.54 -9.41
N ALA A 723 9.41 40.67 -9.33
CA ALA A 723 8.85 42.00 -9.56
C ALA A 723 8.36 42.25 -11.01
N LYS A 724 8.76 41.41 -11.97
CA LYS A 724 8.36 41.46 -13.39
C LYS A 724 7.56 40.23 -13.82
N ALA A 725 7.00 39.49 -12.86
CA ALA A 725 6.27 38.25 -13.09
C ALA A 725 5.06 38.43 -14.03
N PRO A 726 4.95 37.64 -15.12
CA PRO A 726 3.66 37.36 -15.75
C PRO A 726 2.74 36.60 -14.79
N ALA A 727 1.44 36.52 -15.11
CA ALA A 727 0.45 35.77 -14.31
C ALA A 727 0.85 34.30 -14.05
N GLU A 728 1.65 33.69 -14.93
CA GLU A 728 2.20 32.34 -14.78
C GLU A 728 3.21 32.20 -13.62
N LEU A 729 3.94 33.27 -13.28
CA LEU A 729 4.91 33.29 -12.17
C LEU A 729 4.28 33.79 -10.85
N GLU A 730 3.05 34.30 -10.86
CA GLU A 730 2.40 34.85 -9.66
C GLU A 730 2.25 33.78 -8.56
N GLN A 731 2.00 32.52 -8.94
CA GLN A 731 1.93 31.42 -7.99
C GLN A 731 3.28 31.11 -7.31
N GLU A 732 4.41 31.24 -8.02
CA GLU A 732 5.75 31.10 -7.41
C GLU A 732 5.96 32.17 -6.34
N VAL A 733 5.62 33.43 -6.64
CA VAL A 733 5.76 34.56 -5.69
C VAL A 733 4.87 34.36 -4.46
N GLN A 734 3.64 33.89 -4.64
CA GLN A 734 2.73 33.59 -3.53
C GLN A 734 3.22 32.39 -2.69
N ASN A 735 3.82 31.37 -3.30
CA ASN A 735 4.45 30.26 -2.59
C ASN A 735 5.67 30.72 -1.76
N VAL A 736 6.56 31.54 -2.34
CA VAL A 736 7.70 32.13 -1.65
C VAL A 736 7.22 33.00 -0.47
N SER A 737 6.19 33.83 -0.68
CA SER A 737 5.58 34.62 0.40
C SER A 737 5.02 33.73 1.52
N LYS A 738 4.34 32.62 1.21
CA LYS A 738 3.91 31.62 2.21
C LYS A 738 5.10 31.04 3.00
N PHE A 739 6.22 30.75 2.34
CA PHE A 739 7.43 30.25 3.00
C PHE A 739 8.06 31.31 3.92
N PHE A 740 8.15 32.58 3.48
CA PHE A 740 8.59 33.69 4.35
C PHE A 740 7.70 33.88 5.59
N ASN A 741 6.38 33.72 5.44
CA ASN A 741 5.47 33.72 6.58
C ASN A 741 5.80 32.58 7.57
N ARG A 742 6.10 31.36 7.08
CA ARG A 742 6.55 30.24 7.93
C ARG A 742 7.88 30.52 8.62
N VAL A 743 8.87 31.13 7.95
CA VAL A 743 10.14 31.55 8.59
C VAL A 743 9.88 32.53 9.74
N ARG A 744 9.03 33.55 9.51
CA ARG A 744 8.66 34.55 10.52
C ARG A 744 7.81 33.97 11.66
N ASP A 745 6.99 32.95 11.39
CA ASP A 745 6.19 32.30 12.44
C ASP A 745 7.06 31.35 13.29
N ALA A 746 8.05 30.68 12.68
CA ALA A 746 9.05 29.89 13.39
C ALA A 746 9.94 30.74 14.31
N SER A 747 10.38 31.93 13.87
CA SER A 747 11.25 32.80 14.70
C SER A 747 10.60 33.29 16.00
N ARG A 748 9.27 33.24 16.11
CA ARG A 748 8.52 33.51 17.36
C ARG A 748 8.56 32.36 18.37
N VAL A 749 8.91 31.16 17.92
CA VAL A 749 8.89 29.91 18.71
C VAL A 749 10.31 29.42 19.00
N LEU A 750 11.25 29.63 18.07
CA LEU A 750 12.66 29.30 18.24
C LEU A 750 13.30 30.07 19.40
N LYS A 751 14.26 29.43 20.08
CA LYS A 751 15.03 30.05 21.17
C LYS A 751 15.95 31.17 20.66
N TYR A 752 16.46 31.01 19.44
CA TYR A 752 17.28 31.97 18.72
C TYR A 752 16.85 31.92 17.24
N ASP A 753 16.59 33.06 16.62
CA ASP A 753 16.34 33.14 15.17
C ASP A 753 17.67 33.10 14.42
N ASN A 754 18.12 31.90 14.09
CA ASN A 754 19.25 31.68 13.20
C ASN A 754 18.98 30.46 12.30
N VAL A 755 19.70 30.40 11.18
CA VAL A 755 19.50 29.40 10.12
C VAL A 755 19.59 27.96 10.64
N ARG A 756 20.52 27.67 11.56
CA ARG A 756 20.74 26.31 12.08
C ARG A 756 19.53 25.83 12.90
N GLU A 757 19.05 26.67 13.81
CA GLU A 757 17.85 26.36 14.62
C GLU A 757 16.59 26.29 13.73
N PHE A 758 16.48 27.16 12.72
CA PHE A 758 15.36 27.09 11.77
C PHE A 758 15.39 25.84 10.89
N VAL A 759 16.54 25.45 10.35
CA VAL A 759 16.67 24.24 9.52
C VAL A 759 16.38 22.98 10.35
N ASN A 760 16.95 22.87 11.57
CA ASN A 760 16.62 21.76 12.48
C ASN A 760 15.10 21.67 12.76
N HIS A 761 14.42 22.82 12.94
CA HIS A 761 12.98 22.86 13.15
C HIS A 761 12.18 22.50 11.89
N LEU A 762 12.59 22.98 10.71
CA LEU A 762 11.98 22.68 9.43
C LEU A 762 12.13 21.19 9.07
N ASP A 763 13.30 20.62 9.30
CA ASP A 763 13.57 19.20 9.05
C ASP A 763 12.72 18.32 9.99
N ALA A 764 12.64 18.66 11.27
CA ALA A 764 11.75 17.97 12.22
C ALA A 764 10.25 18.07 11.85
N LEU A 765 9.82 19.20 11.23
CA LEU A 765 8.47 19.34 10.70
C LEU A 765 8.23 18.45 9.47
N ILE A 766 9.19 18.41 8.53
CA ILE A 766 9.13 17.58 7.32
C ILE A 766 9.12 16.09 7.69
N ASP A 767 9.97 15.66 8.62
CA ASP A 767 10.03 14.28 9.10
C ASP A 767 8.75 13.86 9.86
N ALA A 768 8.10 14.81 10.54
CA ALA A 768 6.77 14.62 11.13
C ALA A 768 5.62 14.64 10.09
N GLY A 769 5.92 14.90 8.82
CA GLY A 769 4.96 14.91 7.72
C GLY A 769 4.20 16.23 7.51
N ASP A 770 4.67 17.36 8.06
CA ASP A 770 4.18 18.69 7.64
C ASP A 770 4.61 18.96 6.20
N ASP A 771 3.64 19.26 5.34
CA ASP A 771 3.90 19.84 4.02
C ASP A 771 2.74 20.80 3.69
N PRO A 772 2.90 22.11 3.92
CA PRO A 772 1.79 23.06 3.85
C PRO A 772 1.22 23.18 2.44
N ALA A 773 -0.06 23.55 2.34
CA ALA A 773 -0.70 23.80 1.06
C ALA A 773 -0.11 25.03 0.35
N VAL A 774 0.25 24.85 -0.92
CA VAL A 774 0.59 25.92 -1.88
C VAL A 774 -0.47 27.02 -1.95
N ALA A 775 -0.12 28.16 -2.53
CA ALA A 775 -1.09 29.21 -2.83
C ALA A 775 -2.21 28.67 -3.75
N GLU A 776 -3.47 28.86 -3.33
CA GLU A 776 -4.63 28.56 -4.16
C GLU A 776 -4.77 29.70 -5.17
N ALA A 777 -4.82 29.37 -6.46
CA ALA A 777 -4.97 30.34 -7.53
C ALA A 777 -6.34 31.04 -7.45
N ASP A 778 -6.40 32.31 -7.86
CA ASP A 778 -7.61 33.12 -7.76
C ASP A 778 -8.76 32.52 -8.59
N THR A 779 -9.93 32.42 -7.96
CA THR A 779 -11.11 31.73 -8.48
C THR A 779 -11.74 32.39 -9.72
N ASP A 780 -11.43 33.66 -9.99
CA ASP A 780 -11.90 34.37 -11.18
C ASP A 780 -11.06 34.08 -12.45
N THR A 781 -9.98 33.29 -12.34
CA THR A 781 -9.18 32.85 -13.48
C THR A 781 -10.01 31.96 -14.43
N PRO A 782 -10.10 32.26 -15.75
CA PRO A 782 -10.94 31.52 -16.69
C PRO A 782 -10.32 30.16 -17.10
N ALA A 783 -10.24 29.24 -16.14
CA ALA A 783 -9.48 28.00 -16.18
C ALA A 783 -10.29 26.78 -15.71
N VAL A 784 -9.92 25.57 -16.14
CA VAL A 784 -10.56 24.32 -15.71
C VAL A 784 -10.26 24.04 -14.24
N HIS A 785 -11.27 23.78 -13.42
CA HIS A 785 -11.06 23.46 -12.00
C HIS A 785 -10.75 21.98 -11.79
N VAL A 786 -9.65 21.66 -11.12
CA VAL A 786 -9.25 20.29 -10.77
C VAL A 786 -9.16 20.18 -9.25
N LEU A 787 -10.01 19.35 -8.64
CA LEU A 787 -10.12 19.31 -7.18
C LEU A 787 -10.59 17.96 -6.64
N THR A 788 -10.41 17.74 -5.34
CA THR A 788 -10.92 16.53 -4.68
C THR A 788 -12.41 16.63 -4.39
N LEU A 789 -13.07 15.48 -4.38
CA LEU A 789 -14.50 15.36 -4.05
C LEU A 789 -14.89 15.95 -2.69
N HIS A 790 -14.00 15.93 -1.70
CA HIS A 790 -14.24 16.55 -0.40
C HIS A 790 -14.30 18.08 -0.50
N LYS A 791 -13.38 18.70 -1.26
CA LYS A 791 -13.42 20.15 -1.55
C LYS A 791 -14.56 20.53 -2.50
N ALA A 792 -15.14 19.58 -3.23
CA ALA A 792 -16.29 19.82 -4.10
C ALA A 792 -17.63 19.95 -3.34
N LYS A 793 -17.72 19.56 -2.06
CA LYS A 793 -18.95 19.69 -1.26
C LYS A 793 -19.33 21.18 -1.16
N GLY A 794 -20.57 21.51 -1.53
CA GLY A 794 -21.08 22.89 -1.57
C GLY A 794 -20.91 23.60 -2.92
N LEU A 795 -19.94 23.20 -3.76
CA LEU A 795 -19.70 23.79 -5.08
C LEU A 795 -20.56 23.14 -6.19
N GLU A 796 -20.55 23.73 -7.38
CA GLU A 796 -21.39 23.33 -8.52
C GLU A 796 -20.83 23.84 -9.86
N TRP A 797 -20.90 23.02 -10.92
CA TRP A 797 -20.41 23.37 -12.26
C TRP A 797 -21.36 22.87 -13.36
N PRO A 798 -21.47 23.57 -14.50
CA PRO A 798 -22.15 23.07 -15.69
C PRO A 798 -21.70 21.67 -16.13
N VAL A 799 -20.39 21.47 -16.30
CA VAL A 799 -19.82 20.20 -16.78
C VAL A 799 -18.88 19.61 -15.72
N VAL A 800 -19.17 18.38 -15.30
CA VAL A 800 -18.39 17.66 -14.28
C VAL A 800 -17.84 16.35 -14.85
N PHE A 801 -16.54 16.16 -14.73
CA PHE A 801 -15.82 14.93 -15.04
C PHE A 801 -15.43 14.23 -13.73
N LEU A 802 -16.11 13.13 -13.40
CA LEU A 802 -15.73 12.27 -12.29
C LEU A 802 -14.76 11.20 -12.80
N VAL A 803 -13.46 11.43 -12.57
CA VAL A 803 -12.40 10.65 -13.21
C VAL A 803 -11.87 9.53 -12.33
N ASN A 804 -11.14 8.60 -12.95
CA ASN A 804 -10.53 7.44 -12.29
C ASN A 804 -11.53 6.56 -11.50
N CYS A 805 -12.76 6.43 -12.03
CA CYS A 805 -13.83 5.60 -11.47
C CYS A 805 -13.54 4.09 -11.65
N VAL A 806 -12.49 3.59 -10.99
CA VAL A 806 -12.06 2.19 -10.98
C VAL A 806 -12.09 1.59 -9.58
N GLN A 807 -12.33 0.29 -9.49
CA GLN A 807 -12.41 -0.46 -8.24
C GLN A 807 -11.10 -0.34 -7.44
N ASN A 808 -11.21 -0.27 -6.10
CA ASN A 808 -10.09 -0.08 -5.15
C ASN A 808 -9.38 1.29 -5.23
N LYS A 809 -9.78 2.16 -6.17
CA LYS A 809 -9.35 3.56 -6.24
C LYS A 809 -10.47 4.51 -5.86
N PHE A 810 -11.66 4.31 -6.42
CA PHE A 810 -12.91 4.92 -5.94
C PHE A 810 -14.07 3.92 -6.13
N PRO A 811 -14.44 3.11 -5.12
CA PRO A 811 -14.06 3.21 -3.71
C PRO A 811 -12.58 2.96 -3.45
N SER A 812 -12.00 3.75 -2.57
CA SER A 812 -10.63 3.58 -2.05
C SER A 812 -10.54 2.41 -1.06
N ILE A 813 -9.34 1.83 -0.89
CA ILE A 813 -9.09 0.79 0.13
C ILE A 813 -8.98 1.45 1.52
N ARG A 814 -9.73 0.94 2.50
CA ARG A 814 -9.61 1.34 3.91
C ARG A 814 -8.20 1.07 4.45
N ARG A 815 -7.59 2.05 5.10
CA ARG A 815 -6.34 1.92 5.86
C ARG A 815 -6.64 2.19 7.34
N SER A 816 -5.97 1.46 8.25
CA SER A 816 -6.02 1.75 9.69
C SER A 816 -5.14 2.95 10.03
N GLU A 817 -5.54 3.72 11.04
CA GLU A 817 -4.72 4.79 11.61
C GLU A 817 -3.72 4.17 12.61
N PRO A 818 -2.49 4.71 12.77
CA PRO A 818 -1.48 4.10 13.67
C PRO A 818 -1.85 4.13 15.15
N ILE A 819 -2.67 5.10 15.58
CA ILE A 819 -3.14 5.26 16.96
C ILE A 819 -4.66 5.48 16.89
N GLU A 820 -5.45 4.51 17.34
CA GLU A 820 -6.91 4.63 17.35
C GLU A 820 -7.41 5.50 18.53
N MET A 821 -8.43 6.31 18.30
CA MET A 821 -9.03 7.15 19.34
C MET A 821 -9.71 6.27 20.42
N PRO A 822 -9.38 6.41 21.73
CA PRO A 822 -9.94 5.55 22.77
C PRO A 822 -11.47 5.56 22.80
N ALA A 823 -12.08 4.38 22.72
CA ALA A 823 -13.53 4.21 22.66
C ALA A 823 -14.34 4.96 23.75
N PRO A 824 -13.87 5.14 25.02
CA PRO A 824 -14.57 5.94 26.03
C PRO A 824 -14.75 7.43 25.68
N LEU A 825 -13.98 7.94 24.72
CA LEU A 825 -14.07 9.33 24.24
C LEU A 825 -15.04 9.48 23.05
N ILE A 826 -15.49 8.36 22.44
CA ILE A 826 -16.41 8.32 21.30
C ILE A 826 -17.85 8.09 21.79
N LYS A 827 -18.63 9.16 21.97
CA LYS A 827 -19.91 9.21 22.71
C LYS A 827 -21.20 8.66 22.01
N ASP A 828 -21.09 7.72 21.08
CA ASP A 828 -21.81 7.94 19.81
C ASP A 828 -22.21 6.60 19.08
N THR A 829 -23.21 6.51 18.14
CA THR A 829 -23.59 5.30 17.28
C THR A 829 -23.29 5.32 15.73
N LEU A 830 -22.98 4.18 15.04
CA LEU A 830 -22.71 3.99 13.56
C LEU A 830 -23.92 3.33 12.86
N PRO A 831 -24.01 3.42 11.51
CA PRO A 831 -24.71 2.48 10.64
C PRO A 831 -24.08 1.07 10.53
N GLU A 832 -24.75 0.20 9.80
CA GLU A 832 -24.39 -1.21 9.63
C GLU A 832 -23.56 -1.50 8.36
N GLY A 833 -23.01 -2.72 8.24
CA GLY A 833 -22.25 -3.14 7.07
C GLY A 833 -20.85 -2.52 6.96
N ASP A 834 -20.32 -2.39 5.74
CA ASP A 834 -19.05 -1.71 5.50
C ASP A 834 -19.24 -0.20 5.44
N PHE A 835 -19.11 0.45 6.60
CA PHE A 835 -19.21 1.89 6.75
C PHE A 835 -18.27 2.66 5.80
N HIS A 836 -17.05 2.18 5.57
CA HIS A 836 -16.11 2.85 4.66
C HIS A 836 -16.66 2.83 3.24
N LEU A 837 -17.20 1.70 2.80
CA LEU A 837 -17.83 1.59 1.49
C LEU A 837 -19.12 2.42 1.36
N GLN A 838 -19.94 2.46 2.40
CA GLN A 838 -21.13 3.34 2.43
C GLN A 838 -20.75 4.82 2.33
N GLU A 839 -19.69 5.23 3.03
CA GLU A 839 -19.20 6.62 3.03
C GLU A 839 -18.56 7.00 1.69
N GLU A 840 -17.76 6.12 1.10
CA GLU A 840 -17.26 6.29 -0.27
C GLU A 840 -18.41 6.41 -1.29
N ARG A 841 -19.54 5.72 -1.06
CA ARG A 841 -20.74 5.85 -1.89
C ARG A 841 -21.48 7.17 -1.67
N ARG A 842 -21.55 7.69 -0.43
CA ARG A 842 -22.04 9.06 -0.14
C ARG A 842 -21.16 10.10 -0.85
N LEU A 843 -19.84 9.94 -0.82
CA LEU A 843 -18.89 10.81 -1.51
C LEU A 843 -19.07 10.77 -3.04
N PHE A 844 -19.36 9.60 -3.62
CA PHE A 844 -19.65 9.46 -5.05
C PHE A 844 -20.98 10.15 -5.42
N TYR A 845 -22.03 9.98 -4.59
CA TYR A 845 -23.30 10.72 -4.72
C TYR A 845 -23.11 12.24 -4.68
N VAL A 846 -22.28 12.75 -3.76
CA VAL A 846 -21.92 14.17 -3.71
C VAL A 846 -21.26 14.61 -5.02
N GLY A 847 -20.30 13.83 -5.53
CA GLY A 847 -19.63 14.08 -6.81
C GLY A 847 -20.58 14.17 -8.01
N MET A 848 -21.52 13.22 -8.13
CA MET A 848 -22.52 13.23 -9.19
C MET A 848 -23.42 14.48 -9.13
N THR A 849 -23.84 14.88 -7.92
CA THR A 849 -24.75 16.02 -7.70
C THR A 849 -24.09 17.40 -7.75
N ARG A 850 -22.83 17.49 -8.20
CA ARG A 850 -22.16 18.78 -8.51
C ARG A 850 -22.49 19.30 -9.92
N ALA A 851 -22.95 18.42 -10.82
CA ALA A 851 -23.23 18.75 -12.22
C ALA A 851 -24.56 19.49 -12.38
N LYS A 852 -24.56 20.60 -13.15
CA LYS A 852 -25.79 21.31 -13.55
C LYS A 852 -26.32 20.87 -14.92
N GLU A 853 -25.43 20.58 -15.87
CA GLU A 853 -25.82 20.29 -17.26
C GLU A 853 -25.32 18.92 -17.74
N ALA A 854 -24.08 18.53 -17.45
CA ALA A 854 -23.49 17.29 -17.96
C ALA A 854 -22.58 16.62 -16.93
N LEU A 855 -22.70 15.28 -16.80
CA LEU A 855 -21.88 14.44 -15.94
C LEU A 855 -21.19 13.34 -16.75
N TYR A 856 -19.87 13.34 -16.73
CA TYR A 856 -19.03 12.32 -17.35
C TYR A 856 -18.33 11.48 -16.28
N LEU A 857 -18.62 10.18 -16.26
CA LEU A 857 -17.92 9.21 -15.42
C LEU A 857 -16.83 8.55 -16.27
N THR A 858 -15.56 8.58 -15.87
CA THR A 858 -14.48 8.01 -16.69
C THR A 858 -13.60 7.00 -15.96
N SER A 859 -13.15 5.97 -16.68
CA SER A 859 -12.33 4.87 -16.14
C SER A 859 -11.39 4.27 -17.20
N ALA A 860 -10.18 3.87 -16.82
CA ALA A 860 -9.27 3.11 -17.69
C ALA A 860 -9.01 1.67 -17.18
N GLU A 861 -8.75 0.74 -18.10
CA GLU A 861 -8.31 -0.62 -17.75
C GLU A 861 -6.87 -0.66 -17.21
N ASP A 862 -5.96 0.13 -17.76
CA ASP A 862 -4.57 0.22 -17.30
C ASP A 862 -4.29 1.57 -16.62
N MET A 863 -4.12 1.51 -15.30
CA MET A 863 -3.75 2.63 -14.43
C MET A 863 -2.29 2.52 -13.96
N GLY A 864 -1.50 1.64 -14.59
CA GLY A 864 -0.18 1.20 -14.16
C GLY A 864 -0.22 -0.07 -13.30
N GLY A 865 0.84 -0.87 -13.41
CA GLY A 865 1.09 -2.08 -12.63
C GLY A 865 0.83 -3.40 -13.38
N ARG A 866 1.01 -4.54 -12.69
CA ARG A 866 0.92 -5.89 -13.29
C ARG A 866 -0.50 -6.42 -13.52
N ARG A 867 -1.56 -5.66 -13.21
CA ARG A 867 -2.96 -6.13 -13.29
C ARG A 867 -3.85 -5.03 -13.86
N LYS A 868 -4.73 -5.41 -14.78
CA LYS A 868 -5.82 -4.56 -15.26
C LYS A 868 -6.79 -4.23 -14.12
N TRP A 869 -7.20 -2.97 -14.09
CA TRP A 869 -8.19 -2.41 -13.19
C TRP A 869 -9.59 -2.66 -13.75
N LYS A 870 -10.56 -2.79 -12.85
CA LYS A 870 -11.99 -2.94 -13.20
C LYS A 870 -12.70 -1.61 -13.01
N VAL A 871 -13.73 -1.35 -13.81
CA VAL A 871 -14.65 -0.22 -13.59
C VAL A 871 -15.20 -0.28 -12.16
N SER A 872 -15.35 0.88 -11.52
CA SER A 872 -15.90 0.99 -10.18
C SER A 872 -17.32 0.44 -10.13
N GLN A 873 -17.62 -0.34 -9.08
CA GLN A 873 -18.98 -0.77 -8.79
C GLN A 873 -19.96 0.41 -8.69
N PHE A 874 -19.53 1.61 -8.26
CA PHE A 874 -20.39 2.77 -8.14
C PHE A 874 -20.87 3.31 -9.51
N VAL A 875 -20.08 3.16 -10.56
CA VAL A 875 -20.52 3.50 -11.94
C VAL A 875 -21.60 2.52 -12.40
N LEU A 876 -21.39 1.23 -12.12
CA LEU A 876 -22.33 0.16 -12.49
C LEU A 876 -23.66 0.31 -11.74
N GLU A 877 -23.60 0.59 -10.43
CA GLU A 877 -24.75 0.87 -9.56
C GLU A 877 -25.51 2.14 -9.97
N ALA A 878 -24.80 3.23 -10.32
CA ALA A 878 -25.44 4.49 -10.73
C ALA A 878 -26.17 4.38 -12.08
N LEU A 879 -25.57 3.69 -13.05
CA LEU A 879 -26.07 3.60 -14.43
C LEU A 879 -26.89 2.34 -14.71
N ASP A 880 -27.07 1.46 -13.73
CA ASP A 880 -27.73 0.15 -13.87
C ASP A 880 -27.10 -0.72 -14.98
N LEU A 881 -25.75 -0.68 -15.06
CA LEU A 881 -24.99 -1.40 -16.08
C LEU A 881 -24.63 -2.81 -15.59
N PRO A 882 -24.79 -3.86 -16.41
CA PRO A 882 -24.31 -5.19 -16.07
C PRO A 882 -22.79 -5.19 -15.86
N LYS A 883 -22.29 -6.10 -15.01
CA LYS A 883 -20.87 -6.16 -14.58
C LYS A 883 -19.86 -6.31 -15.72
N ASP A 884 -20.31 -6.66 -16.91
CA ASP A 884 -19.52 -6.91 -18.12
C ASP A 884 -19.86 -5.94 -19.27
N ALA A 885 -20.64 -4.88 -19.02
CA ALA A 885 -21.16 -3.96 -20.04
C ALA A 885 -20.09 -3.12 -20.76
N THR A 886 -18.98 -2.85 -20.09
CA THR A 886 -18.05 -1.78 -20.44
C THR A 886 -16.88 -2.32 -21.27
N ARG A 887 -16.95 -2.17 -22.59
CA ARG A 887 -15.77 -2.35 -23.47
C ARG A 887 -14.98 -1.04 -23.50
N PRO A 888 -13.65 -1.06 -23.31
CA PRO A 888 -12.84 0.15 -23.45
C PRO A 888 -12.88 0.66 -24.89
N PHE A 889 -12.96 1.98 -25.04
CA PHE A 889 -12.63 2.65 -26.28
C PHE A 889 -11.14 2.45 -26.53
N LYS A 890 -10.79 1.59 -27.49
CA LYS A 890 -9.42 1.46 -27.96
C LYS A 890 -9.06 2.66 -28.80
N ALA A 891 -7.95 3.32 -28.48
CA ALA A 891 -7.31 4.23 -29.44
C ALA A 891 -7.07 3.50 -30.77
N ARG A 892 -7.07 4.23 -31.90
CA ARG A 892 -6.68 3.59 -33.16
C ARG A 892 -5.21 3.20 -33.05
N ALA A 893 -4.81 2.03 -33.58
CA ALA A 893 -3.42 1.57 -33.50
C ALA A 893 -2.40 2.61 -34.03
N ILE A 894 -2.83 3.49 -34.95
CA ILE A 894 -2.06 4.63 -35.46
C ILE A 894 -1.75 5.68 -34.37
N GLU A 895 -2.67 5.94 -33.43
CA GLU A 895 -2.45 6.84 -32.29
C GLU A 895 -1.57 6.22 -31.21
N GLU A 896 -1.70 4.92 -30.94
CA GLU A 896 -0.77 4.20 -30.04
C GLU A 896 0.66 4.20 -30.60
N LEU A 897 0.82 3.94 -31.90
CA LEU A 897 2.10 4.05 -32.60
C LEU A 897 2.63 5.49 -32.60
N GLY A 898 1.75 6.49 -32.76
CA GLY A 898 2.10 7.91 -32.69
C GLY A 898 2.60 8.36 -31.31
N ARG A 899 2.04 7.83 -30.22
CA ARG A 899 2.51 8.09 -28.84
C ARG A 899 3.89 7.50 -28.53
N HIS A 900 4.28 6.44 -29.22
CA HIS A 900 5.59 5.81 -29.12
C HIS A 900 6.55 6.20 -30.25
N ALA A 901 6.15 7.09 -31.16
CA ALA A 901 7.04 7.64 -32.16
C ALA A 901 8.16 8.39 -31.44
N PRO A 902 9.44 7.97 -31.57
CA PRO A 902 10.52 8.74 -31.01
C PRO A 902 10.55 10.12 -31.69
N PRO A 903 10.99 11.19 -30.98
CA PRO A 903 11.41 12.40 -31.69
C PRO A 903 12.41 11.98 -32.77
N PRO A 904 12.32 12.51 -34.01
CA PRO A 904 13.08 12.01 -35.14
C PRO A 904 14.56 11.97 -34.79
N ALA A 905 15.11 10.76 -34.72
CA ALA A 905 16.45 10.56 -34.21
C ALA A 905 17.45 11.30 -35.11
N PRO A 906 18.37 12.11 -34.55
CA PRO A 906 19.45 12.68 -35.35
C PRO A 906 20.24 11.54 -35.98
N LEU A 907 20.38 11.57 -37.31
CA LEU A 907 21.14 10.59 -38.07
C LEU A 907 22.61 10.67 -37.65
N SER A 908 23.02 9.80 -36.72
CA SER A 908 24.43 9.61 -36.40
C SER A 908 25.14 9.04 -37.63
N PRO A 909 26.11 9.77 -38.23
CA PRO A 909 26.80 9.28 -39.42
C PRO A 909 27.60 8.01 -39.09
N GLY A 910 27.42 6.98 -39.90
CA GLY A 910 28.18 5.74 -39.79
C GLY A 910 29.68 6.02 -39.94
N LEU A 911 30.47 5.53 -38.97
CA LEU A 911 31.91 5.66 -38.97
C LEU A 911 32.52 4.95 -40.20
N ALA A 912 33.12 5.71 -41.14
CA ALA A 912 33.66 5.20 -42.40
C ALA A 912 34.79 4.15 -42.21
N PRO A 913 35.00 3.18 -43.12
CA PRO A 913 36.06 2.17 -42.99
C PRO A 913 37.46 2.78 -42.84
N ILE A 914 38.37 2.08 -42.16
CA ILE A 914 39.78 2.48 -42.08
C ILE A 914 40.44 2.15 -43.45
N PRO A 915 41.13 3.11 -44.10
CA PRO A 915 41.85 2.87 -45.35
C PRO A 915 42.85 1.72 -45.25
N ALA A 916 43.15 1.04 -46.37
CA ALA A 916 44.02 -0.13 -46.38
C ALA A 916 45.51 0.19 -46.15
N ASP A 917 45.89 1.45 -46.37
CA ASP A 917 47.23 2.03 -46.25
C ASP A 917 47.53 2.63 -44.86
N GLU A 918 46.51 2.92 -44.06
CA GLU A 918 46.69 3.39 -42.67
C GLU A 918 47.19 2.24 -41.77
N VAL A 919 48.21 2.46 -40.94
CA VAL A 919 48.79 1.40 -40.08
C VAL A 919 47.94 1.17 -38.84
N LEU A 920 47.17 0.07 -38.81
CA LEU A 920 46.41 -0.33 -37.63
C LEU A 920 47.34 -1.00 -36.60
N ALA A 921 47.45 -0.40 -35.41
CA ALA A 921 48.20 -0.97 -34.30
C ALA A 921 47.30 -1.85 -33.40
N VAL A 922 47.43 -3.17 -33.50
CA VAL A 922 46.65 -4.14 -32.69
C VAL A 922 47.48 -4.72 -31.55
N SER A 923 46.83 -4.97 -30.41
CA SER A 923 47.41 -5.67 -29.25
C SER A 923 46.69 -6.99 -28.98
N HIS A 924 47.29 -7.90 -28.21
CA HIS A 924 46.68 -9.20 -27.89
C HIS A 924 45.27 -9.03 -27.29
N ASN A 925 45.08 -8.09 -26.35
CA ASN A 925 43.78 -7.78 -25.75
C ASN A 925 42.76 -7.29 -26.80
N GLN A 926 43.19 -6.52 -27.79
CA GLN A 926 42.33 -6.04 -28.87
C GLN A 926 41.91 -7.16 -29.83
N VAL A 927 42.79 -8.14 -30.08
CA VAL A 927 42.46 -9.34 -30.87
C VAL A 927 41.51 -10.24 -30.08
N ASP A 928 41.81 -10.54 -28.82
CA ASP A 928 40.97 -11.35 -27.93
C ASP A 928 39.58 -10.73 -27.68
N ASP A 929 39.50 -9.41 -27.47
CA ASP A 929 38.21 -8.70 -27.37
C ASP A 929 37.37 -8.85 -28.64
N TYR A 930 38.01 -8.76 -29.80
CA TYR A 930 37.33 -8.85 -31.10
C TYR A 930 36.91 -10.28 -31.44
N GLU A 931 37.76 -11.28 -31.23
CA GLU A 931 37.42 -12.70 -31.40
C GLU A 931 36.34 -13.15 -30.42
N THR A 932 36.40 -12.69 -29.16
CA THR A 932 35.34 -12.92 -28.17
C THR A 932 34.01 -12.35 -28.65
N CYS A 933 33.99 -11.09 -29.07
CA CYS A 933 32.84 -10.45 -29.72
C CYS A 933 33.20 -9.10 -30.37
N PRO A 934 32.99 -8.89 -31.68
CA PRO A 934 33.28 -7.62 -32.33
C PRO A 934 32.55 -6.41 -31.73
N LEU A 935 31.37 -6.60 -31.13
CA LEU A 935 30.65 -5.55 -30.41
C LEU A 935 31.28 -5.21 -29.04
N LYS A 936 31.89 -6.20 -28.35
CA LYS A 936 32.67 -5.98 -27.12
C LYS A 936 33.87 -5.07 -27.44
N TYR A 937 34.56 -5.34 -28.55
CA TYR A 937 35.63 -4.47 -29.05
C TYR A 937 35.14 -3.03 -29.30
N GLN A 938 33.97 -2.85 -29.94
CA GLN A 938 33.42 -1.53 -30.19
C GLN A 938 33.13 -0.76 -28.89
N TYR A 939 32.53 -1.41 -27.89
CA TYR A 939 32.23 -0.76 -26.61
C TYR A 939 33.51 -0.35 -25.85
N ILE A 940 34.55 -1.18 -25.83
CA ILE A 940 35.80 -0.90 -25.11
C ILE A 940 36.68 0.10 -25.88
N HIS A 941 37.02 -0.19 -27.13
CA HIS A 941 38.10 0.50 -27.84
C HIS A 941 37.63 1.66 -28.72
N VAL A 942 36.40 1.61 -29.23
CA VAL A 942 35.85 2.64 -30.14
C VAL A 942 34.99 3.66 -29.38
N LEU A 943 33.97 3.20 -28.65
CA LEU A 943 33.03 4.04 -27.91
C LEU A 943 33.50 4.36 -26.49
N ARG A 944 34.51 3.66 -25.97
CA ARG A 944 35.12 3.86 -24.64
C ARG A 944 34.09 3.89 -23.51
N ILE A 945 33.09 3.01 -23.58
CA ILE A 945 32.02 2.94 -22.58
C ILE A 945 32.62 2.50 -21.23
N PRO A 946 32.56 3.34 -20.18
CA PRO A 946 33.20 3.06 -18.92
C PRO A 946 32.57 1.84 -18.25
N LEU A 947 33.41 0.87 -17.92
CA LEU A 947 33.01 -0.30 -17.15
C LEU A 947 32.88 0.07 -15.67
N ARG A 948 31.80 -0.39 -15.01
CA ARG A 948 31.88 -0.63 -13.57
C ARG A 948 32.98 -1.67 -13.35
N GLN A 949 34.04 -1.29 -12.65
CA GLN A 949 35.13 -2.20 -12.33
C GLN A 949 34.55 -3.42 -11.61
N HIS A 950 34.94 -4.61 -12.06
CA HIS A 950 34.53 -5.87 -11.46
C HIS A 950 35.67 -6.39 -10.59
N HIS A 951 35.37 -6.87 -9.37
CA HIS A 951 36.39 -7.28 -8.38
C HIS A 951 37.52 -8.16 -8.96
N ALA A 952 37.21 -9.08 -9.87
CA ALA A 952 38.20 -9.96 -10.50
C ALA A 952 39.27 -9.22 -11.34
N ILE A 953 38.91 -8.10 -11.99
CA ILE A 953 39.84 -7.29 -12.79
C ILE A 953 40.76 -6.49 -11.88
N VAL A 954 40.19 -5.88 -10.83
CA VAL A 954 40.93 -5.09 -9.83
C VAL A 954 41.93 -5.97 -9.07
N TYR A 955 41.45 -7.11 -8.59
CA TYR A 955 42.26 -8.15 -7.95
C TYR A 955 43.40 -8.66 -8.86
N GLY A 956 43.09 -8.97 -10.12
CA GLY A 956 44.10 -9.43 -11.07
C GLY A 956 45.16 -8.38 -11.39
N SER A 957 44.76 -7.13 -11.59
CA SER A 957 45.69 -6.02 -11.83
C SER A 957 46.63 -5.79 -10.65
N ALA A 958 46.12 -5.81 -9.42
CA ALA A 958 46.95 -5.62 -8.22
C ALA A 958 47.99 -6.75 -8.07
N LEU A 959 47.60 -8.01 -8.31
CA LEU A 959 48.52 -9.15 -8.32
C LEU A 959 49.62 -8.99 -9.38
N HIS A 960 49.28 -8.62 -10.62
CA HIS A 960 50.25 -8.42 -11.69
C HIS A 960 51.24 -7.28 -11.38
N THR A 961 50.76 -6.12 -10.91
CA THR A 961 51.63 -4.99 -10.57
C THR A 961 52.61 -5.33 -9.44
N ALA A 962 52.18 -6.11 -8.45
CA ALA A 962 53.09 -6.60 -7.41
C ALA A 962 54.15 -7.54 -7.99
N VAL A 963 53.75 -8.54 -8.79
CA VAL A 963 54.66 -9.52 -9.42
C VAL A 963 55.66 -8.83 -10.35
N GLU A 964 55.22 -7.88 -11.17
CA GLU A 964 56.06 -7.00 -12.00
C GLU A 964 57.13 -6.28 -11.16
N PHE A 965 56.72 -5.65 -10.05
CA PHE A 965 57.63 -4.95 -9.14
C PHE A 965 58.72 -5.87 -8.58
N TYR A 966 58.34 -7.04 -8.07
CA TYR A 966 59.28 -8.03 -7.52
C TYR A 966 60.23 -8.58 -8.59
N LEU A 967 59.70 -9.03 -9.74
CA LEU A 967 60.49 -9.62 -10.81
C LEU A 967 61.48 -8.62 -11.43
N ARG A 968 61.09 -7.35 -11.64
CA ARG A 968 62.02 -6.32 -12.13
C ARG A 968 63.17 -6.07 -11.17
N ARG A 969 62.90 -5.97 -9.86
CA ARG A 969 63.96 -5.78 -8.86
C ARG A 969 64.91 -6.98 -8.84
N ARG A 970 64.38 -8.21 -8.91
CA ARG A 970 65.14 -9.46 -8.98
C ARG A 970 65.99 -9.58 -10.25
N ALA A 971 65.47 -9.21 -11.41
CA ALA A 971 66.22 -9.16 -12.67
C ALA A 971 67.38 -8.15 -12.61
N ALA A 972 67.15 -6.98 -11.99
CA ALA A 972 68.20 -5.99 -11.69
C ALA A 972 69.15 -6.41 -10.54
N GLY A 973 69.02 -7.62 -9.98
CA GLY A 973 69.88 -8.14 -8.92
C GLY A 973 69.61 -7.59 -7.52
N ASN A 974 68.54 -6.83 -7.31
CA ASN A 974 68.16 -6.27 -6.02
C ASN A 974 67.37 -7.28 -5.18
N TYR A 975 67.74 -7.43 -3.91
CA TYR A 975 66.91 -8.11 -2.92
C TYR A 975 65.64 -7.29 -2.63
N THR A 976 64.51 -7.98 -2.44
CA THR A 976 63.23 -7.38 -2.05
C THR A 976 62.67 -8.22 -0.91
N ALA A 977 62.40 -7.61 0.25
CA ALA A 977 61.79 -8.33 1.37
C ALA A 977 60.33 -8.68 1.07
N LEU A 978 59.81 -9.76 1.66
CA LEU A 978 58.40 -10.15 1.53
C LEU A 978 57.43 -9.01 1.95
N GLU A 979 57.79 -8.25 2.98
CA GLU A 979 57.01 -7.08 3.43
C GLU A 979 56.94 -5.96 2.38
N ASP A 980 58.05 -5.68 1.69
CA ASP A 980 58.08 -4.70 0.60
C ASP A 980 57.29 -5.17 -0.63
N PHE A 981 57.30 -6.47 -0.90
CA PHE A 981 56.54 -7.09 -1.99
C PHE A 981 55.03 -7.06 -1.72
N LEU A 982 54.60 -7.41 -0.50
CA LEU A 982 53.20 -7.31 -0.09
C LEU A 982 52.73 -5.85 0.00
N ARG A 983 53.59 -4.91 0.40
CA ARG A 983 53.25 -3.48 0.36
C ARG A 983 52.99 -2.98 -1.07
N ALA A 984 53.74 -3.45 -2.08
CA ALA A 984 53.46 -3.11 -3.47
C ALA A 984 52.09 -3.63 -3.96
N PHE A 985 51.57 -4.72 -3.39
CA PHE A 985 50.22 -5.20 -3.63
C PHE A 985 49.16 -4.34 -2.90
N ASP A 986 49.44 -3.92 -1.66
CA ASP A 986 48.58 -2.97 -0.92
C ASP A 986 48.46 -1.62 -1.64
N ASP A 987 49.57 -1.06 -2.12
CA ASP A 987 49.62 0.23 -2.83
C ASP A 987 48.89 0.17 -4.19
N ALA A 988 48.85 -1.01 -4.83
CA ALA A 988 48.12 -1.25 -6.07
C ALA A 988 46.62 -1.57 -5.86
N TRP A 989 46.18 -1.81 -4.62
CA TRP A 989 44.82 -2.23 -4.31
C TRP A 989 43.81 -1.10 -4.50
N ARG A 990 42.63 -1.43 -5.06
CA ARG A 990 41.48 -0.53 -5.12
C ARG A 990 40.26 -1.24 -4.54
N ASN A 991 39.43 -0.53 -3.81
CA ASN A 991 38.20 -1.05 -3.18
C ASN A 991 36.99 -1.06 -4.12
N GLU A 992 37.17 -0.70 -5.40
CA GLU A 992 36.10 -0.61 -6.39
C GLU A 992 35.67 -1.99 -6.92
N GLY A 993 34.35 -2.21 -7.03
CA GLY A 993 33.80 -3.41 -7.69
C GLY A 993 33.60 -4.63 -6.80
N PHE A 994 33.90 -4.56 -5.51
CA PHE A 994 33.63 -5.63 -4.55
C PHE A 994 32.17 -5.62 -4.07
N LEU A 995 31.60 -6.82 -3.94
CA LEU A 995 30.19 -7.01 -3.56
C LEU A 995 29.88 -6.58 -2.12
N THR A 996 30.83 -6.78 -1.21
CA THR A 996 30.79 -6.37 0.20
C THR A 996 32.22 -6.11 0.68
N ARG A 997 32.36 -5.36 1.79
CA ARG A 997 33.64 -5.19 2.48
C ARG A 997 34.25 -6.52 2.92
N GLU A 998 33.43 -7.47 3.36
CA GLU A 998 33.89 -8.82 3.72
C GLU A 998 34.49 -9.57 2.51
N HIS A 999 33.86 -9.44 1.32
CA HIS A 999 34.40 -10.02 0.08
C HIS A 999 35.70 -9.32 -0.38
N GLU A 1000 35.82 -8.01 -0.14
CA GLU A 1000 37.09 -7.28 -0.35
C GLU A 1000 38.19 -7.82 0.56
N GLU A 1001 37.95 -7.90 1.88
CA GLU A 1001 38.91 -8.38 2.88
C GLU A 1001 39.32 -9.84 2.62
N GLN A 1002 38.37 -10.72 2.25
CA GLN A 1002 38.65 -12.10 1.84
C GLN A 1002 39.53 -12.18 0.59
N ARG A 1003 39.24 -11.38 -0.45
CA ARG A 1003 40.05 -11.36 -1.68
C ARG A 1003 41.44 -10.79 -1.44
N LYS A 1004 41.54 -9.73 -0.63
CA LYS A 1004 42.82 -9.13 -0.27
C LYS A 1004 43.72 -10.12 0.47
N ARG A 1005 43.15 -10.88 1.40
CA ARG A 1005 43.84 -11.98 2.09
C ARG A 1005 44.28 -13.09 1.14
N ALA A 1006 43.40 -13.56 0.26
CA ALA A 1006 43.73 -14.61 -0.73
C ALA A 1006 44.89 -14.18 -1.65
N GLY A 1007 44.92 -12.91 -2.06
CA GLY A 1007 46.01 -12.34 -2.85
C GLY A 1007 47.34 -12.30 -2.10
N ALA A 1008 47.34 -11.88 -0.83
CA ALA A 1008 48.54 -11.91 0.01
C ALA A 1008 49.08 -13.33 0.22
N GLU A 1009 48.18 -14.31 0.44
CA GLU A 1009 48.55 -15.73 0.57
C GLU A 1009 49.13 -16.30 -0.75
N ALA A 1010 48.59 -15.89 -1.91
CA ALA A 1010 49.09 -16.26 -3.23
C ALA A 1010 50.48 -15.66 -3.54
N LEU A 1011 50.67 -14.36 -3.29
CA LEU A 1011 51.96 -13.68 -3.46
C LEU A 1011 53.03 -14.25 -2.52
N THR A 1012 52.65 -14.62 -1.29
CA THR A 1012 53.58 -15.25 -0.34
C THR A 1012 54.07 -16.62 -0.85
N ARG A 1013 53.19 -17.45 -1.44
CA ARG A 1013 53.62 -18.71 -2.10
C ARG A 1013 54.58 -18.43 -3.25
N PHE A 1014 54.19 -17.54 -4.16
CA PHE A 1014 54.99 -17.14 -5.32
C PHE A 1014 56.40 -16.64 -4.93
N TYR A 1015 56.50 -15.81 -3.87
CA TYR A 1015 57.78 -15.35 -3.33
C TYR A 1015 58.67 -16.52 -2.92
N HIS A 1016 58.14 -17.45 -2.12
CA HIS A 1016 58.91 -18.61 -1.66
C HIS A 1016 59.30 -19.57 -2.79
N GLU A 1017 58.42 -19.78 -3.78
CA GLU A 1017 58.72 -20.60 -4.97
C GLU A 1017 59.83 -19.99 -5.83
N GLU A 1018 59.77 -18.68 -6.08
CA GLU A 1018 60.80 -17.98 -6.84
C GLU A 1018 62.13 -17.96 -6.06
N GLU A 1019 62.16 -17.57 -4.77
CA GLU A 1019 63.37 -17.66 -3.93
C GLU A 1019 63.97 -19.07 -3.92
N ALA A 1020 63.16 -20.13 -3.74
CA ALA A 1020 63.62 -21.51 -3.75
C ALA A 1020 64.17 -21.97 -5.12
N SER A 1021 63.64 -21.45 -6.23
CA SER A 1021 64.14 -21.78 -7.57
C SER A 1021 65.55 -21.23 -7.86
N GLY A 1022 65.94 -20.13 -7.19
CA GLY A 1022 67.17 -19.38 -7.46
C GLY A 1022 67.28 -18.76 -8.88
N GLN A 1023 66.30 -18.99 -9.76
CA GLN A 1023 66.38 -18.56 -11.16
C GLN A 1023 66.19 -17.04 -11.27
N LYS A 1024 67.07 -16.37 -12.02
CA LYS A 1024 66.94 -14.94 -12.32
C LYS A 1024 66.25 -14.77 -13.68
N PRO A 1025 65.16 -13.98 -13.78
CA PRO A 1025 64.60 -13.62 -15.07
C PRO A 1025 65.63 -12.91 -15.94
N THR A 1026 65.64 -13.19 -17.25
CA THR A 1026 66.53 -12.48 -18.18
C THR A 1026 65.95 -11.12 -18.54
N GLU A 1027 64.68 -11.09 -18.92
CA GLU A 1027 63.91 -9.87 -19.15
C GLU A 1027 62.51 -9.99 -18.53
N VAL A 1028 61.99 -8.87 -18.03
CA VAL A 1028 60.67 -8.75 -17.37
C VAL A 1028 59.96 -7.57 -17.99
N GLU A 1029 58.68 -7.74 -18.35
CA GLU A 1029 57.89 -6.71 -19.02
C GLU A 1029 58.53 -6.23 -20.36
N ARG A 1030 59.14 -7.16 -21.12
CA ARG A 1030 59.81 -6.87 -22.40
C ARG A 1030 58.79 -6.51 -23.48
N GLU A 1031 58.86 -5.30 -24.02
CA GLU A 1031 58.00 -4.89 -25.13
C GLU A 1031 58.40 -5.56 -26.46
N PHE A 1032 57.39 -5.92 -27.26
CA PHE A 1032 57.57 -6.41 -28.62
C PHE A 1032 56.69 -5.66 -29.62
N GLY A 1033 57.18 -5.57 -30.85
CA GLY A 1033 56.39 -5.07 -31.96
C GLY A 1033 56.92 -5.59 -33.29
N PHE A 1034 56.04 -6.13 -34.11
CA PHE A 1034 56.36 -6.63 -35.45
C PHE A 1034 55.27 -6.24 -36.45
N SER A 1035 55.63 -6.16 -37.73
CA SER A 1035 54.69 -5.87 -38.81
C SER A 1035 54.15 -7.17 -39.40
N LEU A 1036 52.85 -7.19 -39.67
CA LEU A 1036 52.16 -8.29 -40.33
C LEU A 1036 51.33 -7.70 -41.48
N GLY A 1037 51.91 -7.71 -42.69
CA GLY A 1037 51.36 -6.93 -43.80
C GLY A 1037 51.39 -5.42 -43.51
N ALA A 1038 50.24 -4.75 -43.59
CA ALA A 1038 50.07 -3.33 -43.27
C ALA A 1038 49.72 -3.07 -41.78
N ASP A 1039 49.52 -4.12 -40.99
CA ASP A 1039 49.16 -4.03 -39.58
C ASP A 1039 50.40 -4.14 -38.69
N ARG A 1040 50.39 -3.44 -37.54
CA ARG A 1040 51.47 -3.51 -36.56
C ARG A 1040 50.97 -4.19 -35.29
N VAL A 1041 51.48 -5.38 -35.01
CA VAL A 1041 51.20 -6.09 -33.77
C VAL A 1041 52.11 -5.53 -32.69
N ARG A 1042 51.56 -5.17 -31.53
CA ARG A 1042 52.31 -4.72 -30.36
C ARG A 1042 51.88 -5.46 -29.11
N GLY A 1043 52.83 -5.67 -28.20
CA GLY A 1043 52.54 -6.29 -26.92
C GLY A 1043 53.76 -6.25 -26.02
N ARG A 1044 53.69 -7.05 -24.97
CA ARG A 1044 54.72 -7.14 -23.95
C ARG A 1044 54.74 -8.56 -23.41
N PHE A 1045 55.91 -9.11 -23.14
CA PHE A 1045 56.07 -10.38 -22.45
C PHE A 1045 56.21 -10.10 -20.95
N ASP A 1046 55.40 -10.75 -20.10
CA ASP A 1046 55.51 -10.61 -18.64
C ASP A 1046 56.92 -11.01 -18.16
N ARG A 1047 57.42 -12.16 -18.64
CA ARG A 1047 58.77 -12.66 -18.34
C ARG A 1047 59.36 -13.50 -19.48
N VAL A 1048 60.66 -13.32 -19.71
CA VAL A 1048 61.47 -14.11 -20.66
C VAL A 1048 62.73 -14.59 -19.95
N ASP A 1049 62.97 -15.91 -20.01
CA ASP A 1049 64.14 -16.57 -19.43
C ASP A 1049 64.97 -17.24 -20.54
N GLU A 1050 66.21 -16.80 -20.74
CA GLU A 1050 67.15 -17.47 -21.64
C GLU A 1050 67.86 -18.61 -20.89
N THR A 1051 67.62 -19.84 -21.31
CA THR A 1051 68.22 -21.05 -20.70
C THR A 1051 69.26 -21.68 -21.65
N PRO A 1052 70.14 -22.57 -21.16
CA PRO A 1052 71.07 -23.31 -22.03
C PRO A 1052 70.39 -24.16 -23.11
N GLU A 1053 69.12 -24.53 -22.90
CA GLU A 1053 68.30 -25.26 -23.88
C GLU A 1053 67.67 -24.31 -24.92
N GLY A 1054 67.44 -23.05 -24.54
CA GLY A 1054 66.89 -21.96 -25.36
C GLY A 1054 65.90 -21.07 -24.59
N THR A 1055 65.20 -20.19 -25.29
CA THR A 1055 64.29 -19.20 -24.68
C THR A 1055 63.01 -19.84 -24.13
N VAL A 1056 62.62 -19.45 -22.91
CA VAL A 1056 61.35 -19.78 -22.28
C VAL A 1056 60.55 -18.49 -22.04
N ILE A 1057 59.28 -18.46 -22.42
CA ILE A 1057 58.38 -17.30 -22.22
C ILE A 1057 57.34 -17.67 -21.18
N VAL A 1058 57.13 -16.80 -20.19
CA VAL A 1058 56.19 -17.00 -19.09
C VAL A 1058 55.17 -15.86 -19.07
N ASP A 1059 53.90 -16.22 -18.97
CA ASP A 1059 52.76 -15.32 -18.80
C ASP A 1059 52.06 -15.64 -17.47
N TYR A 1060 51.68 -14.62 -16.71
CA TYR A 1060 51.02 -14.79 -15.42
C TYR A 1060 49.49 -14.62 -15.56
N LYS A 1061 48.73 -15.35 -14.72
CA LYS A 1061 47.27 -15.21 -14.62
C LYS A 1061 46.79 -15.31 -13.18
N SER A 1062 45.87 -14.44 -12.81
CA SER A 1062 45.23 -14.35 -11.49
C SER A 1062 44.05 -15.30 -11.27
N SER A 1063 43.79 -16.22 -12.20
CA SER A 1063 42.66 -17.15 -12.15
C SER A 1063 43.03 -18.50 -11.53
N ASP A 1064 42.24 -19.02 -10.62
CA ASP A 1064 42.40 -20.38 -10.10
C ASP A 1064 42.29 -21.50 -11.18
N VAL A 1065 43.11 -22.54 -11.00
CA VAL A 1065 43.13 -23.81 -11.75
C VAL A 1065 43.56 -24.92 -10.79
N THR A 1066 42.72 -25.94 -10.62
CA THR A 1066 42.92 -27.02 -9.63
C THR A 1066 43.69 -28.24 -10.14
N GLU A 1067 43.87 -28.39 -11.46
CA GLU A 1067 44.50 -29.56 -12.07
C GLU A 1067 45.60 -29.19 -13.07
N GLN A 1068 46.77 -29.82 -12.96
CA GLN A 1068 47.90 -29.61 -13.89
C GLN A 1068 47.50 -29.87 -15.36
N LYS A 1069 46.73 -30.93 -15.62
CA LYS A 1069 46.22 -31.25 -16.97
C LYS A 1069 45.33 -30.15 -17.55
N ALA A 1070 44.59 -29.42 -16.70
CA ALA A 1070 43.80 -28.28 -17.12
C ALA A 1070 44.67 -27.04 -17.35
N ALA A 1071 45.74 -26.85 -16.57
CA ALA A 1071 46.73 -25.79 -16.77
C ALA A 1071 47.47 -25.97 -18.10
N ASP A 1072 47.99 -27.17 -18.39
CA ASP A 1072 48.67 -27.49 -19.66
C ASP A 1072 47.74 -27.31 -20.87
N LYS A 1073 46.47 -27.74 -20.74
CA LYS A 1073 45.46 -27.50 -21.77
C LYS A 1073 45.25 -26.00 -22.04
N ARG A 1074 45.13 -25.17 -20.99
CA ARG A 1074 45.00 -23.71 -21.12
C ARG A 1074 46.24 -23.08 -21.75
N ALA A 1075 47.45 -23.52 -21.39
CA ALA A 1075 48.69 -23.01 -21.99
C ALA A 1075 48.74 -23.29 -23.51
N ARG A 1076 48.38 -24.50 -23.94
CA ARG A 1076 48.30 -24.89 -25.36
C ARG A 1076 47.18 -24.15 -26.14
N GLU A 1077 46.06 -23.86 -25.49
CA GLU A 1077 44.91 -23.21 -26.13
C GLU A 1077 44.97 -21.67 -26.10
N SER A 1078 45.86 -21.08 -25.28
CA SER A 1078 46.03 -19.63 -25.14
C SER A 1078 46.51 -18.94 -26.42
N LEU A 1079 45.64 -18.11 -27.01
CA LEU A 1079 46.01 -17.25 -28.14
C LEU A 1079 47.17 -16.30 -27.79
N GLN A 1080 47.19 -15.77 -26.56
CA GLN A 1080 48.24 -14.86 -26.08
C GLN A 1080 49.64 -15.50 -26.15
N LEU A 1081 49.78 -16.77 -25.74
CA LEU A 1081 51.06 -17.48 -25.83
C LEU A 1081 51.46 -17.83 -27.28
N LYS A 1082 50.50 -18.03 -28.18
CA LYS A 1082 50.77 -18.22 -29.62
C LYS A 1082 51.22 -16.91 -30.26
N ILE A 1083 50.62 -15.78 -29.90
CA ILE A 1083 51.08 -14.44 -30.30
C ILE A 1083 52.49 -14.15 -29.76
N TYR A 1084 52.79 -14.53 -28.51
CA TYR A 1084 54.14 -14.41 -27.93
C TYR A 1084 55.16 -15.28 -28.69
N THR A 1085 54.78 -16.51 -29.07
CA THR A 1085 55.61 -17.40 -29.91
C THR A 1085 55.92 -16.75 -31.26
N LEU A 1086 54.89 -16.20 -31.92
CA LEU A 1086 55.03 -15.50 -33.20
C LEU A 1086 55.89 -14.24 -33.09
N ALA A 1087 55.74 -13.46 -32.01
CA ALA A 1087 56.57 -12.30 -31.73
C ALA A 1087 58.05 -12.67 -31.56
N GLN A 1088 58.34 -13.71 -30.76
CA GLN A 1088 59.72 -14.19 -30.56
C GLN A 1088 60.34 -14.67 -31.88
N GLN A 1089 59.58 -15.41 -32.70
CA GLN A 1089 60.04 -15.83 -34.03
C GLN A 1089 60.32 -14.64 -34.95
N ALA A 1090 59.42 -13.65 -34.99
CA ALA A 1090 59.57 -12.47 -35.83
C ALA A 1090 60.76 -11.58 -35.40
N MET A 1091 61.07 -11.54 -34.10
CA MET A 1091 62.17 -10.73 -33.54
C MET A 1091 63.54 -11.42 -33.62
N THR A 1092 63.60 -12.74 -33.45
CA THR A 1092 64.87 -13.48 -33.26
C THR A 1092 65.16 -14.55 -34.31
N GLY A 1093 64.19 -14.86 -35.18
CA GLY A 1093 64.28 -15.95 -36.15
C GLY A 1093 64.18 -17.36 -35.54
N ARG A 1094 63.97 -17.49 -34.22
CA ARG A 1094 63.92 -18.77 -33.49
C ARG A 1094 62.60 -18.92 -32.73
N LEU A 1095 62.18 -20.17 -32.53
CA LEU A 1095 61.04 -20.48 -31.66
C LEU A 1095 61.50 -20.60 -30.21
N PRO A 1096 60.68 -20.17 -29.23
CA PRO A 1096 60.91 -20.49 -27.83
C PRO A 1096 60.75 -22.01 -27.61
N VAL A 1097 61.59 -22.57 -26.75
CA VAL A 1097 61.63 -24.02 -26.44
C VAL A 1097 60.40 -24.43 -25.63
N ARG A 1098 59.91 -23.51 -24.80
CA ARG A 1098 58.71 -23.71 -23.97
C ARG A 1098 58.00 -22.38 -23.75
N VAL A 1099 56.68 -22.43 -23.72
CA VAL A 1099 55.83 -21.35 -23.21
C VAL A 1099 55.10 -21.83 -21.95
N GLU A 1100 55.02 -20.98 -20.93
CA GLU A 1100 54.39 -21.29 -19.65
C GLU A 1100 53.25 -20.30 -19.32
N LEU A 1101 52.16 -20.82 -18.78
CA LEU A 1101 51.04 -20.05 -18.23
C LEU A 1101 50.99 -20.33 -16.72
N ARG A 1102 51.39 -19.36 -15.88
CA ARG A 1102 51.49 -19.54 -14.42
C ARG A 1102 50.28 -18.94 -13.71
N PHE A 1103 49.58 -19.77 -12.95
CA PHE A 1103 48.37 -19.40 -12.21
C PHE A 1103 48.73 -19.01 -10.77
N LEU A 1104 48.70 -17.71 -10.47
CA LEU A 1104 49.16 -17.17 -9.18
C LEU A 1104 48.34 -17.69 -7.99
N GLU A 1105 47.03 -17.90 -8.16
CA GLU A 1105 46.18 -18.42 -7.07
C GLU A 1105 46.52 -19.88 -6.71
N SER A 1106 46.82 -20.76 -7.67
CA SER A 1106 47.04 -22.19 -7.41
C SER A 1106 48.51 -22.64 -7.40
N GLY A 1107 49.45 -21.81 -7.87
CA GLY A 1107 50.87 -22.18 -8.02
C GLY A 1107 51.13 -23.12 -9.21
N LEU A 1108 50.11 -23.49 -9.99
CA LEU A 1108 50.29 -24.38 -11.15
C LEU A 1108 50.86 -23.63 -12.35
N ALA A 1109 51.80 -24.27 -13.04
CA ALA A 1109 52.41 -23.78 -14.27
C ALA A 1109 52.01 -24.70 -15.43
N GLY A 1110 51.08 -24.26 -16.28
CA GLY A 1110 50.75 -24.96 -17.52
C GLY A 1110 51.87 -24.81 -18.54
N ARG A 1111 52.31 -25.90 -19.18
CA ARG A 1111 53.45 -25.91 -20.11
C ARG A 1111 53.05 -26.38 -21.50
N HIS A 1112 53.55 -25.70 -22.54
CA HIS A 1112 53.42 -26.11 -23.94
C HIS A 1112 54.74 -25.92 -24.69
N THR A 1113 55.03 -26.80 -25.64
CA THR A 1113 56.17 -26.68 -26.56
C THR A 1113 55.64 -26.22 -27.92
N PRO A 1114 55.95 -24.99 -28.36
CA PRO A 1114 55.36 -24.44 -29.57
C PRO A 1114 55.72 -25.23 -30.84
N ALA A 1115 54.74 -25.36 -31.74
CA ALA A 1115 54.90 -25.99 -33.04
C ALA A 1115 54.57 -25.02 -34.18
N GLY A 1116 54.96 -25.35 -35.41
CA GLY A 1116 54.68 -24.51 -36.59
C GLY A 1116 53.18 -24.21 -36.81
N LYS A 1117 52.28 -25.06 -36.29
CA LYS A 1117 50.82 -24.84 -36.30
C LYS A 1117 50.38 -23.65 -35.43
N ASP A 1118 51.04 -23.43 -34.29
CA ASP A 1118 50.70 -22.35 -33.35
C ASP A 1118 50.95 -20.96 -33.97
N LEU A 1119 51.96 -20.85 -34.84
CA LEU A 1119 52.27 -19.64 -35.61
C LEU A 1119 51.18 -19.31 -36.63
N VAL A 1120 50.67 -20.32 -37.33
CA VAL A 1120 49.60 -20.16 -38.33
C VAL A 1120 48.32 -19.72 -37.64
N GLU A 1121 47.94 -20.38 -36.54
CA GLU A 1121 46.76 -20.01 -35.75
C GLU A 1121 46.84 -18.58 -35.19
N ALA A 1122 47.99 -18.16 -34.64
CA ALA A 1122 48.18 -16.78 -34.19
C ALA A 1122 48.06 -15.77 -35.34
N ARG A 1123 48.63 -16.10 -36.50
CA ARG A 1123 48.61 -15.24 -37.67
C ARG A 1123 47.21 -15.06 -38.23
N GLU A 1124 46.47 -16.16 -38.41
CA GLU A 1124 45.09 -16.15 -38.92
C GLU A 1124 44.16 -15.35 -37.99
N ALA A 1125 44.27 -15.53 -36.67
CA ALA A 1125 43.50 -14.76 -35.68
C ALA A 1125 43.77 -13.24 -35.77
N ILE A 1126 45.04 -12.83 -35.87
CA ILE A 1126 45.42 -11.42 -36.02
C ILE A 1126 44.89 -10.84 -37.33
N GLU A 1127 45.11 -11.52 -38.47
CA GLU A 1127 44.68 -11.04 -39.79
C GLU A 1127 43.14 -10.95 -39.88
N ALA A 1128 42.42 -11.92 -39.32
CA ALA A 1128 40.95 -11.91 -39.26
C ALA A 1128 40.39 -10.77 -38.39
N ALA A 1129 40.96 -10.55 -37.20
CA ALA A 1129 40.57 -9.44 -36.33
C ALA A 1129 40.89 -8.08 -36.95
N ALA A 1130 42.09 -7.89 -37.51
CA ALA A 1130 42.49 -6.64 -38.15
C ALA A 1130 41.61 -6.29 -39.36
N ALA A 1131 41.34 -7.26 -40.24
CA ALA A 1131 40.43 -7.06 -41.38
C ALA A 1131 38.99 -6.74 -40.93
N GLY A 1132 38.54 -7.32 -39.81
CA GLY A 1132 37.26 -7.02 -39.18
C GLY A 1132 37.16 -5.58 -38.63
N ILE A 1133 38.19 -5.15 -37.90
CA ILE A 1133 38.33 -3.81 -37.30
C ILE A 1133 38.41 -2.74 -38.40
N ARG A 1134 39.23 -2.95 -39.44
CA ARG A 1134 39.36 -2.02 -40.58
C ARG A 1134 38.03 -1.80 -41.31
N ALA A 1135 37.30 -2.89 -41.56
CA ALA A 1135 35.96 -2.85 -42.15
C ALA A 1135 34.86 -2.36 -41.17
N ARG A 1136 35.21 -2.02 -39.92
CA ARG A 1136 34.30 -1.60 -38.84
C ARG A 1136 33.11 -2.55 -38.63
N ARG A 1137 33.33 -3.87 -38.80
CA ARG A 1137 32.30 -4.92 -38.71
C ARG A 1137 32.04 -5.37 -37.27
N PHE A 1138 31.48 -4.49 -36.46
CA PHE A 1138 31.25 -4.72 -35.03
C PHE A 1138 29.94 -5.47 -34.70
N ALA A 1139 29.51 -6.39 -35.57
CA ALA A 1139 28.33 -7.20 -35.32
C ALA A 1139 28.55 -8.18 -34.15
N PRO A 1140 27.58 -8.34 -33.23
CA PRO A 1140 27.74 -9.23 -32.08
C PRO A 1140 27.75 -10.71 -32.48
N THR A 1141 28.66 -11.48 -31.88
CA THR A 1141 28.76 -12.95 -32.01
C THR A 1141 28.34 -13.62 -30.70
N PRO A 1142 27.03 -13.92 -30.50
CA PRO A 1142 26.54 -14.38 -29.20
C PRO A 1142 26.92 -15.83 -28.87
N GLY A 1143 27.78 -16.01 -27.86
CA GLY A 1143 28.15 -17.32 -27.31
C GLY A 1143 27.68 -17.50 -25.85
N TYR A 1144 27.16 -18.68 -25.48
CA TYR A 1144 26.53 -18.90 -24.17
C TYR A 1144 27.43 -18.58 -22.96
N GLN A 1145 28.70 -19.02 -22.99
CA GLN A 1145 29.69 -18.72 -21.95
C GLN A 1145 30.10 -17.24 -21.99
N ALA A 1146 30.50 -16.73 -23.17
CA ALA A 1146 30.99 -15.37 -23.34
C ALA A 1146 29.95 -14.29 -22.98
N CYS A 1147 28.70 -14.43 -23.43
CA CYS A 1147 27.63 -13.47 -23.15
C CYS A 1147 27.22 -13.44 -21.67
N ARG A 1148 27.22 -14.58 -20.98
CA ARG A 1148 26.82 -14.65 -19.56
C ARG A 1148 27.75 -13.85 -18.66
N TYR A 1149 29.05 -13.87 -18.94
CA TYR A 1149 30.08 -13.17 -18.17
C TYR A 1149 30.56 -11.86 -18.84
N CYS A 1150 29.94 -11.42 -19.93
CA CYS A 1150 30.25 -10.15 -20.58
C CYS A 1150 29.69 -8.98 -19.78
N ALA A 1151 30.56 -8.04 -19.39
CA ALA A 1151 30.18 -6.86 -18.61
C ALA A 1151 29.24 -5.87 -19.33
N TYR A 1152 29.04 -6.03 -20.65
CA TYR A 1152 28.11 -5.22 -21.44
C TYR A 1152 26.78 -5.93 -21.76
N ASN A 1153 26.48 -7.07 -21.12
CA ASN A 1153 25.29 -7.86 -21.42
C ASN A 1153 23.95 -7.10 -21.24
N GLN A 1154 23.90 -6.10 -20.35
CA GLN A 1154 22.72 -5.26 -20.12
C GLN A 1154 22.43 -4.24 -21.24
N ILE A 1155 23.46 -3.85 -22.02
CA ILE A 1155 23.32 -2.86 -23.12
C ILE A 1155 23.46 -3.48 -24.52
N CYS A 1156 23.96 -4.71 -24.60
CA CYS A 1156 24.14 -5.41 -25.86
C CYS A 1156 22.78 -5.86 -26.43
N PRO A 1157 22.43 -5.51 -27.69
CA PRO A 1157 21.11 -5.81 -28.27
C PRO A 1157 20.82 -7.31 -28.42
N SER A 1158 21.86 -8.17 -28.47
CA SER A 1158 21.71 -9.63 -28.55
C SER A 1158 21.47 -10.33 -27.20
N THR A 1159 21.60 -9.62 -26.08
CA THR A 1159 21.35 -10.14 -24.73
C THR A 1159 20.25 -9.38 -24.00
N ALA A 1160 20.13 -8.06 -24.19
CA ALA A 1160 19.06 -7.23 -23.63
C ALA A 1160 17.66 -7.55 -24.19
N THR A 1161 17.58 -8.33 -25.26
CA THR A 1161 16.32 -8.85 -25.86
C THR A 1161 15.95 -10.26 -25.40
N ARG A 1162 16.68 -10.83 -24.44
CA ARG A 1162 16.40 -12.14 -23.82
C ARG A 1162 16.01 -12.00 -22.35
N GLU A 1163 14.83 -11.42 -22.11
CA GLU A 1163 14.00 -11.69 -20.92
C GLU A 1163 12.88 -12.68 -21.29
#